data_AF-A0A0V1Q0Y0-F1
#
_entry.id   AF-A0A0V1Q0Y0-F1
#
_cell.length_a   1.000
_cell.length_b   1.000
_cell.length_c   1.000
_cell.angle_alpha   90.00
_cell.angle_beta   90.00
_cell.angle_gamma   90.00
#
_symmetry.space_group_name_H-M   'P 1'
#
loop_
_entity.id
_entity.type
_entity.pdbx_description
1 polymer ?
#
loop_
_entity_poly.entity_id
_entity_poly.type
_entity_poly.pdbx_seq_one_letter_code
_entity_poly.pdbx_strand_id
1 'polypeptide(L)'
;MDKLKVSSLEGLLKFKAGSSPNVIVSDASVLTCGCLVSESYFLSYTSNSETNESNCPNCQAKNVSILTEITPLRDLFGIIQEINIHLNNKNRRRSSSKKSIRSNTIDHNESSSTTESMDLISLFYKFAKEEASYLGENNSEVIEDINPKALTTTDISEQASSTQNYIFPETKLQTSESLLTAQPLNDQLSFEQKLLTNLSEEKEYNFSKCFPFHRKLSTFQTQQSKFNISSITKGSIMKKTASFICSDIHTYCDFGANCEVTRFVLISNKKWELYEYRAYMNQETYSAKPVLLCCGKLTGEYGRDFNNLRADPNSKEVVIKNDFANGQNSNTNSGRQSNDEEKKKRLDNWDQIFCKLSTHYLVISGTKGVMRVLNVSSSSLPEELGRPMYMYITNFPIRCISVSPNESLVACGITAKERLSSKEQPFIILHKLNPSLNRERAFDSVEPITITIPYRDPIKLINFNATSTHLLCCTVWESRYLIIKLRNKRSDNYKRPRLVWTELAYTRHHRVRNTDTNDVGTDDEQSDDFQLMDDEGITDLQFGALSANVIFLTSCSLKDKPSYVLKLEGEIGSRSHASPFVGHNNSIDNQSQDISLLSSLHSIFDEENHNSQASNISGSETIMKIPEIGSSIHKLTLLPRGDAMVFLDKAGHVFLVSTPNFQHLKSSIKKVVVQLGEVANAARYTEAASLKFSSDGGKVYAVDRKGVFQVYDFTKGIPGHDSDVIKCKIINV
;
A
#
# COMPACT_ATOMS: atom_id res chain seq x y z
N MET A 1 21.53 19.67 -13.89
CA MET A 1 20.53 18.88 -14.64
C MET A 1 21.26 18.17 -15.76
N ASP A 2 20.97 16.89 -16.00
CA ASP A 2 21.67 16.07 -16.99
C ASP A 2 21.18 16.41 -18.40
N LYS A 3 22.04 16.35 -19.42
CA LYS A 3 21.65 16.65 -20.82
C LYS A 3 20.43 15.82 -21.27
N LEU A 4 20.36 14.55 -20.85
CA LEU A 4 19.24 13.64 -21.12
C LEU A 4 17.89 14.12 -20.56
N LYS A 5 17.90 14.90 -19.47
CA LYS A 5 16.68 15.50 -18.89
C LYS A 5 16.28 16.78 -19.62
N VAL A 6 17.26 17.57 -20.08
CA VAL A 6 17.00 18.76 -20.91
C VAL A 6 16.38 18.35 -22.24
N SER A 7 16.92 17.35 -22.94
CA SER A 7 16.36 16.86 -24.20
C SER A 7 14.94 16.30 -24.08
N SER A 8 14.52 15.83 -22.91
CA SER A 8 13.12 15.43 -22.65
C SER A 8 12.17 16.62 -22.53
N LEU A 9 12.64 17.76 -22.03
CA LEU A 9 11.87 19.01 -21.94
C LEU A 9 11.80 19.72 -23.30
N GLU A 10 12.91 19.72 -24.05
CA GLU A 10 12.95 20.23 -25.44
C GLU A 10 11.93 19.53 -26.35
N GLY A 11 11.62 18.25 -26.08
CA GLY A 11 10.58 17.50 -26.79
C GLY A 11 9.15 18.04 -26.61
N LEU A 12 8.85 18.76 -25.52
CA LEU A 12 7.53 19.37 -25.28
C LEU A 12 7.28 20.63 -26.13
N LEU A 13 8.35 21.21 -26.68
CA LEU A 13 8.33 22.44 -27.48
C LEU A 13 8.52 22.17 -28.99
N LYS A 14 8.54 20.89 -29.42
CA LYS A 14 8.64 20.50 -30.84
C LYS A 14 7.25 20.24 -31.41
N PHE A 15 6.64 21.25 -32.00
CA PHE A 15 5.32 21.13 -32.63
C PHE A 15 5.43 20.64 -34.08
N LYS A 16 4.45 19.86 -34.54
CA LYS A 16 4.35 19.45 -35.95
C LYS A 16 4.14 20.64 -36.90
N ALA A 17 3.49 21.69 -36.40
CA ALA A 17 3.27 22.97 -37.08
C ALA A 17 4.23 24.04 -36.53
N GLY A 18 5.53 23.80 -36.71
CA GLY A 18 6.60 24.76 -36.54
C GLY A 18 7.47 24.81 -37.80
N SER A 19 8.41 25.76 -37.86
CA SER A 19 9.26 25.99 -39.05
C SER A 19 10.10 24.77 -39.49
N SER A 20 10.38 23.82 -38.60
CA SER A 20 10.72 22.44 -38.95
C SER A 20 10.40 21.50 -37.77
N PRO A 21 10.13 20.20 -38.00
CA PRO A 21 9.70 19.26 -36.95
C PRO A 21 10.77 18.93 -35.88
N ASN A 22 11.97 19.52 -35.98
CA ASN A 22 13.05 19.35 -35.01
C ASN A 22 13.47 20.64 -34.29
N VAL A 23 12.88 21.79 -34.63
CA VAL A 23 13.15 23.08 -33.97
C VAL A 23 12.26 23.23 -32.72
N ILE A 24 12.86 23.80 -31.68
CA ILE A 24 12.20 24.13 -30.41
C ILE A 24 11.46 25.45 -30.60
N VAL A 25 10.16 25.47 -30.35
CA VAL A 25 9.29 26.65 -30.51
C VAL A 25 9.39 27.56 -29.29
N SER A 26 9.64 28.85 -29.51
CA SER A 26 9.70 29.90 -28.47
C SER A 26 8.40 30.68 -28.29
N ASP A 27 7.54 30.70 -29.31
CA ASP A 27 6.35 31.53 -29.43
C ASP A 27 5.05 30.68 -29.43
N ALA A 28 4.99 29.73 -28.50
CA ALA A 28 3.89 28.77 -28.42
C ALA A 28 2.53 29.45 -28.16
N SER A 29 1.55 29.14 -29.03
CA SER A 29 0.17 29.63 -28.95
C SER A 29 -0.83 28.53 -29.30
N VAL A 30 -2.05 28.64 -28.77
CA VAL A 30 -3.16 27.72 -29.09
C VAL A 30 -4.13 28.40 -30.06
N LEU A 31 -4.56 27.63 -31.06
CA LEU A 31 -5.55 28.04 -32.04
C LEU A 31 -6.97 27.76 -31.54
N THR A 32 -7.96 28.45 -32.12
CA THR A 32 -9.40 28.26 -31.83
C THR A 32 -9.91 26.83 -32.09
N CYS A 33 -9.20 26.02 -32.88
CA CYS A 33 -9.44 24.58 -33.05
C CYS A 33 -8.74 23.69 -32.01
N GLY A 34 -8.16 24.26 -30.95
CA GLY A 34 -7.44 23.56 -29.88
C GLY A 34 -6.03 23.07 -30.24
N CYS A 35 -5.54 23.33 -31.45
CA CYS A 35 -4.20 22.90 -31.88
C CYS A 35 -3.09 23.85 -31.40
N LEU A 36 -1.93 23.28 -31.05
CA LEU A 36 -0.71 24.00 -30.68
C LEU A 36 0.11 24.36 -31.92
N VAL A 37 0.57 25.61 -32.01
CA VAL A 37 1.41 26.12 -33.10
C VAL A 37 2.49 27.08 -32.59
N SER A 38 3.51 27.32 -33.41
CA SER A 38 4.31 28.54 -33.34
C SER A 38 3.50 29.71 -33.91
N GLU A 39 3.42 30.81 -33.18
CA GLU A 39 2.64 31.99 -33.57
C GLU A 39 3.14 32.64 -34.87
N SER A 40 4.44 32.89 -34.98
CA SER A 40 5.08 33.42 -36.18
C SER A 40 4.97 32.47 -37.38
N TYR A 41 5.04 31.15 -37.14
CA TYR A 41 4.78 30.15 -38.19
C TYR A 41 3.33 30.20 -38.67
N PHE A 42 2.36 30.30 -37.75
CA PHE A 42 0.95 30.39 -38.12
C PHE A 42 0.64 31.67 -38.90
N LEU A 43 1.12 32.82 -38.44
CA LEU A 43 0.92 34.11 -39.12
C LEU A 43 1.52 34.09 -40.54
N SER A 44 2.76 33.61 -40.69
CA SER A 44 3.41 33.50 -42.01
C SER A 44 2.82 32.40 -42.90
N TYR A 45 2.19 31.37 -42.34
CA TYR A 45 1.38 30.41 -43.09
C TYR A 45 0.10 31.07 -43.64
N THR A 46 -0.60 31.85 -42.82
CA THR A 46 -1.83 32.56 -43.23
C THR A 46 -1.60 33.73 -44.18
N SER A 47 -0.41 34.33 -44.21
CA SER A 47 -0.10 35.42 -45.15
C SER A 47 0.23 34.95 -46.57
N ASN A 48 0.43 33.64 -46.76
CA ASN A 48 0.92 33.06 -48.02
C ASN A 48 -0.18 32.32 -48.81
N SER A 49 -1.43 32.28 -48.34
CA SER A 49 -2.55 31.71 -49.07
C SER A 49 -3.28 32.79 -49.89
N GLU A 50 -3.35 32.61 -51.21
CA GLU A 50 -4.06 33.54 -52.13
C GLU A 50 -5.56 33.67 -51.80
N THR A 51 -6.12 32.67 -51.10
CA THR A 51 -7.40 32.77 -50.39
C THR A 51 -7.17 33.18 -48.93
N ASN A 52 -7.88 34.21 -48.45
CA ASN A 52 -7.83 34.68 -47.06
C ASN A 52 -8.51 33.72 -46.03
N GLU A 53 -8.49 32.41 -46.28
CA GLU A 53 -8.99 31.39 -45.35
C GLU A 53 -7.88 30.91 -44.41
N SER A 54 -7.95 31.29 -43.13
CA SER A 54 -6.92 30.94 -42.14
C SER A 54 -7.04 29.47 -41.69
N ASN A 55 -6.44 28.57 -42.47
CA ASN A 55 -6.52 27.13 -42.24
C ASN A 55 -5.51 26.65 -41.18
N CYS A 56 -5.92 25.72 -40.31
CA CYS A 56 -5.03 25.18 -39.28
C CYS A 56 -3.98 24.22 -39.88
N PRO A 57 -2.67 24.46 -39.70
CA PRO A 57 -1.62 23.60 -40.24
C PRO A 57 -1.53 22.20 -39.62
N ASN A 58 -2.21 21.94 -38.49
CA ASN A 58 -2.16 20.65 -37.78
C ASN A 58 -3.41 19.77 -37.97
N CYS A 59 -4.60 20.36 -38.14
CA CYS A 59 -5.86 19.62 -38.33
C CYS A 59 -6.71 20.05 -39.55
N GLN A 60 -6.22 21.01 -40.36
CA GLN A 60 -6.87 21.52 -41.57
C GLN A 60 -8.27 22.13 -41.39
N ALA A 61 -8.70 22.39 -40.14
CA ALA A 61 -9.90 23.17 -39.86
C ALA A 61 -9.78 24.59 -40.45
N LYS A 62 -10.88 25.08 -41.05
CA LYS A 62 -10.95 26.39 -41.71
C LYS A 62 -11.28 27.54 -40.76
N ASN A 63 -10.93 28.77 -41.18
CA ASN A 63 -11.27 30.03 -40.49
C ASN A 63 -10.86 30.04 -39.02
N VAL A 64 -9.69 29.48 -38.75
CA VAL A 64 -9.08 29.35 -37.42
C VAL A 64 -8.24 30.58 -37.14
N SER A 65 -8.40 31.18 -35.96
CA SER A 65 -7.54 32.23 -35.42
C SER A 65 -6.73 31.73 -34.22
N ILE A 66 -5.71 32.48 -33.83
CA ILE A 66 -5.04 32.33 -32.52
C ILE A 66 -6.05 32.68 -31.42
N LEU A 67 -6.17 31.81 -30.42
CA LEU A 67 -7.07 31.97 -29.28
C LEU A 67 -6.36 32.63 -28.10
N THR A 68 -5.15 32.17 -27.77
CA THR A 68 -4.28 32.77 -26.75
C THR A 68 -2.84 32.29 -26.92
N GLU A 69 -1.88 33.08 -26.43
CA GLU A 69 -0.53 32.56 -26.15
C GLU A 69 -0.55 31.54 -25.01
N ILE A 70 0.51 30.71 -24.93
CA ILE A 70 0.69 29.72 -23.87
C ILE A 70 1.94 30.11 -23.07
N THR A 71 1.77 31.10 -22.18
CA THR A 71 2.85 31.64 -21.33
C THR A 71 3.69 30.54 -20.67
N PRO A 72 3.13 29.46 -20.05
CA PRO A 72 3.94 28.40 -19.44
C PRO A 72 4.87 27.62 -20.39
N LEU A 73 4.59 27.59 -21.69
CA LEU A 73 5.49 26.99 -22.70
C LEU A 73 6.54 28.00 -23.21
N ARG A 74 6.19 29.30 -23.26
CA ARG A 74 7.13 30.39 -23.53
C ARG A 74 8.15 30.54 -22.39
N ASP A 75 7.69 30.43 -21.15
CA ASP A 75 8.52 30.39 -19.94
C ASP A 75 9.46 29.16 -19.95
N LEU A 76 8.95 27.99 -20.32
CA LEU A 76 9.74 26.76 -20.43
C LEU A 76 10.87 26.90 -21.48
N PHE A 77 10.62 27.59 -22.59
CA PHE A 77 11.66 27.90 -23.59
C PHE A 77 12.79 28.73 -22.96
N GLY A 78 12.44 29.80 -22.24
CA GLY A 78 13.41 30.65 -21.53
C GLY A 78 14.27 29.86 -20.53
N ILE A 79 13.63 29.04 -19.70
CA ILE A 79 14.32 28.17 -18.71
C ILE A 79 15.29 27.19 -19.40
N ILE A 80 14.90 26.58 -20.53
CA ILE A 80 15.78 25.70 -21.31
C ILE A 80 16.97 26.49 -21.89
N GLN A 81 16.75 27.70 -22.37
CA GLN A 81 17.81 28.56 -22.92
C GLN A 81 18.82 28.96 -21.84
N GLU A 82 18.38 29.37 -20.66
CA GLU A 82 19.25 29.67 -19.50
C GLU A 82 20.08 28.45 -19.07
N ILE A 83 19.45 27.27 -18.97
CA ILE A 83 20.13 26.02 -18.62
C ILE A 83 21.22 25.69 -19.65
N ASN A 84 20.94 25.82 -20.94
CA ASN A 84 21.90 25.55 -22.01
C ASN A 84 23.07 26.57 -22.04
N ILE A 85 22.81 27.84 -21.71
CA ILE A 85 23.87 28.86 -21.49
C ILE A 85 24.76 28.47 -20.30
N HIS A 86 24.16 28.10 -19.16
CA HIS A 86 24.90 27.69 -17.96
C HIS A 86 25.71 26.40 -18.16
N LEU A 87 25.24 25.46 -18.98
CA LEU A 87 25.98 24.24 -19.31
C LEU A 87 27.20 24.53 -20.20
N ASN A 88 27.05 25.36 -21.24
CA ASN A 88 28.16 25.69 -22.15
C ASN A 88 29.27 26.51 -21.46
N ASN A 89 28.91 27.40 -20.54
CA ASN A 89 29.89 28.24 -19.81
C ASN A 89 30.80 27.45 -18.86
N LYS A 90 30.43 26.23 -18.43
CA LYS A 90 31.28 25.41 -17.52
C LYS A 90 32.51 24.80 -18.20
N ASN A 91 32.52 24.67 -19.52
CA ASN A 91 33.59 23.98 -20.27
C ASN A 91 34.84 24.84 -20.58
N ARG A 92 34.99 26.03 -19.96
CA ARG A 92 36.03 27.02 -20.33
C ARG A 92 37.07 27.39 -19.25
N ARG A 93 37.17 26.66 -18.13
CA ARG A 93 38.26 26.86 -17.15
C ARG A 93 39.26 25.69 -17.15
N ARG A 94 40.48 25.99 -17.60
CA ARG A 94 41.68 25.14 -17.53
C ARG A 94 42.45 25.39 -16.23
N SER A 95 43.37 24.46 -15.92
CA SER A 95 44.53 24.64 -15.03
C SER A 95 44.26 24.76 -13.51
N SER A 96 45.20 24.44 -12.61
CA SER A 96 46.36 23.50 -12.67
C SER A 96 47.06 23.45 -11.30
N SER A 97 47.48 22.28 -10.83
CA SER A 97 48.51 22.18 -9.78
C SER A 97 49.25 20.83 -9.81
N LYS A 98 50.57 20.88 -9.60
CA LYS A 98 51.45 19.71 -9.38
C LYS A 98 51.99 19.77 -7.95
N LYS A 99 52.18 18.60 -7.32
CA LYS A 99 53.21 18.17 -6.33
C LYS A 99 52.60 17.06 -5.46
N SER A 100 53.06 15.80 -5.43
CA SER A 100 54.41 15.21 -5.24
C SER A 100 54.83 15.07 -3.78
N ILE A 101 54.95 13.82 -3.32
CA ILE A 101 55.87 13.32 -2.29
C ILE A 101 56.17 11.84 -2.62
N ARG A 102 57.22 11.25 -2.04
CA ARG A 102 57.92 10.08 -2.60
C ARG A 102 58.29 9.08 -1.49
N SER A 103 58.23 7.78 -1.82
CA SER A 103 59.01 6.65 -1.27
C SER A 103 59.17 6.47 0.25
N ASN A 104 58.94 5.23 0.71
CA ASN A 104 60.02 4.39 1.21
C ASN A 104 59.66 2.89 1.16
N THR A 105 60.68 2.04 1.17
CA THR A 105 60.65 0.57 1.07
C THR A 105 61.54 -0.04 2.16
N ILE A 106 61.26 -1.25 2.65
CA ILE A 106 62.19 -2.16 3.34
C ILE A 106 61.54 -3.54 3.56
N ASP A 107 62.36 -4.58 3.64
CA ASP A 107 62.02 -6.00 3.75
C ASP A 107 62.41 -6.54 5.16
N HIS A 108 62.31 -7.82 5.56
CA HIS A 108 62.09 -9.09 4.86
C HIS A 108 61.50 -10.14 5.86
N ASN A 109 61.24 -11.35 5.37
CA ASN A 109 61.09 -12.67 6.03
C ASN A 109 61.25 -12.78 7.57
N GLU A 110 60.31 -13.46 8.24
CA GLU A 110 60.52 -14.87 8.65
C GLU A 110 59.21 -15.59 9.04
N SER A 111 59.26 -16.91 9.24
CA SER A 111 58.08 -17.80 9.32
C SER A 111 57.74 -18.27 10.73
N SER A 112 56.45 -18.28 11.10
CA SER A 112 55.92 -19.14 12.17
C SER A 112 54.47 -19.55 11.90
N SER A 113 54.06 -20.70 12.43
CA SER A 113 52.78 -21.35 12.09
C SER A 113 51.61 -20.85 12.94
N THR A 114 50.59 -20.27 12.30
CA THR A 114 49.27 -20.02 12.90
C THR A 114 48.15 -20.43 11.93
N THR A 115 46.97 -20.73 12.46
CA THR A 115 45.79 -21.07 11.65
C THR A 115 45.19 -19.81 11.04
N GLU A 116 45.41 -19.59 9.74
CA GLU A 116 44.88 -18.41 9.05
C GLU A 116 43.34 -18.44 8.96
N SER A 117 42.71 -17.42 9.56
CA SER A 117 41.34 -17.04 9.26
C SER A 117 41.27 -16.41 7.87
N MET A 118 40.43 -16.92 6.97
CA MET A 118 40.23 -16.29 5.66
C MET A 118 39.64 -14.88 5.82
N ASP A 119 40.45 -13.88 5.48
CA ASP A 119 40.00 -12.49 5.38
C ASP A 119 39.06 -12.29 4.17
N LEU A 120 38.09 -11.39 4.35
CA LEU A 120 37.08 -11.06 3.34
C LEU A 120 37.70 -10.46 2.09
N ILE A 121 38.83 -9.75 2.19
CA ILE A 121 39.55 -9.20 1.04
C ILE A 121 40.10 -10.33 0.15
N SER A 122 40.67 -11.39 0.73
CA SER A 122 41.11 -12.57 -0.01
C SER A 122 39.96 -13.32 -0.68
N LEU A 123 38.78 -13.36 -0.03
CA LEU A 123 37.56 -13.89 -0.61
C LEU A 123 37.07 -13.03 -1.79
N PHE A 124 37.16 -11.70 -1.67
CA PHE A 124 36.77 -10.74 -2.70
C PHE A 124 37.67 -10.80 -3.93
N TYR A 125 38.99 -10.88 -3.75
CA TYR A 125 39.93 -11.10 -4.86
C TYR A 125 39.71 -12.45 -5.56
N LYS A 126 39.29 -13.49 -4.83
CA LYS A 126 38.94 -14.77 -5.44
C LYS A 126 37.67 -14.66 -6.30
N PHE A 127 36.60 -14.07 -5.75
CA PHE A 127 35.34 -13.85 -6.49
C PHE A 127 35.51 -12.96 -7.72
N ALA A 128 36.24 -11.83 -7.60
CA ALA A 128 36.51 -10.94 -8.73
C ALA A 128 37.33 -11.63 -9.84
N LYS A 129 38.20 -12.58 -9.47
CA LYS A 129 38.96 -13.39 -10.43
C LYS A 129 38.10 -14.48 -11.10
N GLU A 130 37.15 -15.08 -10.39
CA GLU A 130 36.16 -15.99 -10.99
C GLU A 130 35.20 -15.23 -11.93
N GLU A 131 34.69 -14.06 -11.54
CA GLU A 131 33.77 -13.26 -12.36
C GLU A 131 34.43 -12.78 -13.66
N ALA A 132 35.72 -12.42 -13.64
CA ALA A 132 36.50 -12.10 -14.83
C ALA A 132 36.70 -13.31 -15.78
N SER A 133 36.66 -14.55 -15.27
CA SER A 133 36.79 -15.77 -16.10
C SER A 133 35.52 -16.11 -16.89
N TYR A 134 34.33 -15.70 -16.42
CA TYR A 134 33.06 -16.01 -17.10
C TYR A 134 32.73 -15.14 -18.33
N LEU A 135 33.57 -14.16 -18.66
CA LEU A 135 33.40 -13.26 -19.82
C LEU A 135 34.48 -13.46 -20.89
N GLY A 136 35.27 -14.53 -20.82
CA GLY A 136 36.51 -14.70 -21.58
C GLY A 136 36.64 -15.94 -22.48
N GLU A 137 35.58 -16.72 -22.69
CA GLU A 137 35.65 -17.95 -23.50
C GLU A 137 34.43 -18.15 -24.43
N ASN A 138 34.60 -17.80 -25.71
CA ASN A 138 34.12 -18.56 -26.88
C ASN A 138 34.58 -17.90 -28.20
N ASN A 139 34.97 -18.74 -29.16
CA ASN A 139 35.35 -18.46 -30.56
C ASN A 139 36.77 -17.92 -30.84
N SER A 140 37.69 -18.83 -31.19
CA SER A 140 38.92 -18.53 -31.94
C SER A 140 39.44 -19.74 -32.73
N GLU A 141 38.89 -19.93 -33.93
CA GLU A 141 39.49 -20.65 -35.06
C GLU A 141 39.26 -19.74 -36.30
N VAL A 142 40.25 -19.05 -36.87
CA VAL A 142 41.43 -19.51 -37.63
C VAL A 142 41.11 -19.84 -39.10
N ILE A 143 41.27 -18.84 -39.99
CA ILE A 143 41.95 -18.87 -41.32
C ILE A 143 41.78 -17.50 -42.03
N GLU A 144 42.64 -17.23 -43.02
CA GLU A 144 42.98 -15.89 -43.55
C GLU A 144 42.26 -15.50 -44.86
N ASP A 145 42.38 -14.21 -45.21
CA ASP A 145 42.38 -13.57 -46.54
C ASP A 145 41.27 -13.84 -47.59
N ILE A 146 40.66 -12.73 -48.06
CA ILE A 146 40.99 -12.10 -49.35
C ILE A 146 40.39 -10.68 -49.42
N ASN A 147 41.09 -9.74 -50.07
CA ASN A 147 40.71 -8.31 -50.21
C ASN A 147 40.54 -7.92 -51.72
N PRO A 148 40.25 -6.68 -52.14
CA PRO A 148 38.94 -6.34 -52.71
C PRO A 148 38.99 -5.85 -54.17
N LYS A 149 37.81 -5.71 -54.80
CA LYS A 149 37.40 -4.75 -55.89
C LYS A 149 36.10 -5.27 -56.54
N ALA A 150 35.21 -4.45 -57.11
CA ALA A 150 34.99 -3.00 -57.05
C ALA A 150 33.59 -2.69 -57.63
N LEU A 151 33.10 -1.46 -57.47
CA LEU A 151 32.29 -0.83 -58.53
C LEU A 151 32.41 0.70 -58.47
N THR A 152 32.34 1.35 -59.62
CA THR A 152 32.49 2.81 -59.79
C THR A 152 31.43 3.38 -60.71
N THR A 153 30.74 4.41 -60.21
CA THR A 153 30.20 5.60 -60.94
C THR A 153 29.12 5.40 -62.02
N THR A 154 28.47 6.54 -62.36
CA THR A 154 27.62 6.82 -63.54
C THR A 154 26.21 6.16 -63.60
N ASP A 155 25.15 6.80 -64.12
CA ASP A 155 24.78 8.24 -64.12
C ASP A 155 23.33 8.45 -64.63
N ILE A 156 22.77 9.64 -64.35
CA ILE A 156 21.74 10.36 -65.16
C ILE A 156 20.29 9.80 -65.27
N SER A 157 19.36 10.75 -65.48
CA SER A 157 17.88 10.80 -65.50
C SER A 157 17.13 9.87 -66.49
N GLU A 158 15.78 9.79 -66.63
CA GLU A 158 14.69 10.79 -66.50
C GLU A 158 13.24 10.18 -66.62
N GLN A 159 12.20 11.04 -66.62
CA GLN A 159 10.83 10.88 -67.19
C GLN A 159 9.73 9.95 -66.58
N ALA A 160 8.92 10.55 -65.70
CA ALA A 160 7.48 10.82 -65.85
C ALA A 160 6.40 9.76 -66.27
N SER A 161 5.47 9.53 -65.31
CA SER A 161 3.98 9.53 -65.43
C SER A 161 3.17 8.56 -66.33
N SER A 162 2.15 7.90 -65.72
CA SER A 162 0.73 7.93 -66.20
C SER A 162 -0.29 7.23 -65.25
N THR A 163 -1.46 7.86 -65.05
CA THR A 163 -2.87 7.36 -64.87
C THR A 163 -3.17 5.84 -64.75
N GLN A 164 -4.22 5.28 -64.09
CA GLN A 164 -5.46 5.69 -63.38
C GLN A 164 -6.09 4.39 -62.71
N ASN A 165 -7.26 4.25 -62.03
CA ASN A 165 -8.44 5.09 -61.67
C ASN A 165 -9.22 4.56 -60.42
N TYR A 166 -10.44 5.07 -60.15
CA TYR A 166 -11.44 4.72 -59.10
C TYR A 166 -11.99 3.26 -59.05
N ILE A 167 -12.48 2.82 -57.86
CA ILE A 167 -13.90 2.42 -57.54
C ILE A 167 -14.04 1.79 -56.11
N PHE A 168 -15.18 2.02 -55.42
CA PHE A 168 -15.66 1.40 -54.16
C PHE A 168 -16.78 0.34 -54.48
N PRO A 169 -17.21 -0.64 -53.63
CA PRO A 169 -17.42 -0.49 -52.17
C PRO A 169 -17.33 -1.77 -51.27
N GLU A 170 -17.83 -1.64 -50.03
CA GLU A 170 -18.52 -2.63 -49.16
C GLU A 170 -17.81 -3.74 -48.32
N THR A 171 -18.12 -3.67 -47.01
CA THR A 171 -18.27 -4.76 -46.02
C THR A 171 -17.08 -5.67 -45.63
N LYS A 172 -16.59 -5.48 -44.40
CA LYS A 172 -17.01 -6.28 -43.22
C LYS A 172 -16.40 -5.75 -41.91
N LEU A 173 -17.14 -5.85 -40.80
CA LEU A 173 -16.53 -5.75 -39.47
C LEU A 173 -15.77 -7.05 -39.17
N GLN A 174 -14.51 -6.93 -38.76
CA GLN A 174 -13.83 -7.94 -37.95
C GLN A 174 -13.07 -7.24 -36.83
N THR A 175 -13.59 -7.34 -35.61
CA THR A 175 -12.92 -6.91 -34.39
C THR A 175 -11.83 -7.91 -34.01
N SER A 176 -10.57 -7.59 -34.29
CA SER A 176 -9.42 -8.34 -33.78
C SER A 176 -8.91 -7.70 -32.49
N GLU A 177 -9.27 -8.29 -31.34
CA GLU A 177 -8.74 -7.85 -30.04
C GLU A 177 -7.24 -8.16 -29.93
N SER A 178 -6.44 -7.19 -29.48
CA SER A 178 -5.00 -7.38 -29.26
C SER A 178 -4.52 -6.68 -27.99
N LEU A 179 -4.59 -7.44 -26.89
CA LEU A 179 -3.65 -7.44 -25.75
C LEU A 179 -3.06 -6.09 -25.30
N LEU A 180 -3.68 -5.49 -24.27
CA LEU A 180 -3.15 -4.33 -23.56
C LEU A 180 -1.96 -4.70 -22.66
N THR A 181 -0.78 -4.13 -22.94
CA THR A 181 0.34 -4.06 -21.98
C THR A 181 0.14 -2.87 -21.03
N ALA A 182 -0.24 -3.15 -19.78
CA ALA A 182 -0.51 -2.11 -18.80
C ALA A 182 0.77 -1.40 -18.31
N GLN A 183 0.83 -0.08 -18.43
CA GLN A 183 1.88 0.76 -17.82
C GLN A 183 1.37 1.41 -16.50
N PRO A 184 2.13 1.34 -15.39
CA PRO A 184 1.70 1.88 -14.10
C PRO A 184 2.08 3.37 -13.94
N LEU A 185 1.27 4.30 -14.45
CA LEU A 185 1.50 5.74 -14.24
C LEU A 185 0.23 6.62 -14.19
N ASN A 186 -0.92 6.12 -13.71
CA ASN A 186 -2.14 6.96 -13.66
C ASN A 186 -3.10 6.68 -12.47
N ASP A 187 -2.65 6.01 -11.40
CA ASP A 187 -3.54 5.43 -10.39
C ASP A 187 -4.42 6.46 -9.65
N GLN A 188 -3.87 7.58 -9.18
CA GLN A 188 -4.65 8.55 -8.37
C GLN A 188 -5.71 9.32 -9.17
N LEU A 189 -5.41 9.76 -10.39
CA LEU A 189 -6.43 10.36 -11.28
C LEU A 189 -7.52 9.33 -11.61
N SER A 190 -7.14 8.06 -11.82
CA SER A 190 -8.12 6.99 -12.00
C SER A 190 -8.97 6.76 -10.75
N PHE A 191 -8.44 6.98 -9.54
CA PHE A 191 -9.16 6.75 -8.28
C PHE A 191 -10.22 7.83 -8.03
N GLU A 192 -9.88 9.11 -8.16
CA GLU A 192 -10.85 10.21 -8.03
C GLU A 192 -11.94 10.10 -9.10
N GLN A 193 -11.58 9.79 -10.34
CA GLN A 193 -12.55 9.54 -11.41
C GLN A 193 -13.44 8.33 -11.12
N LYS A 194 -12.88 7.18 -10.71
CA LYS A 194 -13.67 5.98 -10.32
C LYS A 194 -14.61 6.26 -9.14
N LEU A 195 -14.18 7.05 -8.17
CA LEU A 195 -15.01 7.38 -7.01
C LEU A 195 -16.19 8.26 -7.41
N LEU A 196 -15.99 9.21 -8.34
CA LEU A 196 -17.06 10.07 -8.87
C LEU A 196 -17.97 9.38 -9.90
N THR A 197 -17.49 8.41 -10.70
CA THR A 197 -18.36 7.66 -11.64
C THR A 197 -19.33 6.70 -10.95
N ASN A 198 -19.12 6.42 -9.66
CA ASN A 198 -19.81 5.33 -8.96
C ASN A 198 -21.03 5.77 -8.12
N LEU A 199 -21.25 7.08 -7.93
CA LEU A 199 -22.47 7.60 -7.32
C LEU A 199 -23.37 8.21 -8.37
N SER A 200 -24.64 7.79 -8.36
CA SER A 200 -25.71 8.55 -9.02
C SER A 200 -25.92 9.87 -8.28
N GLU A 201 -26.34 10.91 -9.02
CA GLU A 201 -26.64 12.24 -8.47
C GLU A 201 -27.57 12.18 -7.25
N GLU A 202 -28.57 11.30 -7.29
CA GLU A 202 -29.49 11.01 -6.19
C GLU A 202 -28.80 10.46 -4.92
N LYS A 203 -27.77 9.59 -5.06
CA LYS A 203 -27.02 9.09 -3.90
C LYS A 203 -26.13 10.14 -3.28
N GLU A 204 -25.51 10.99 -4.09
CA GLU A 204 -24.73 12.14 -3.59
C GLU A 204 -25.65 13.20 -2.97
N TYR A 205 -26.84 13.42 -3.54
CA TYR A 205 -27.89 14.25 -2.95
C TYR A 205 -28.30 13.70 -1.58
N ASN A 206 -28.69 12.43 -1.49
CA ASN A 206 -29.07 11.78 -0.23
C ASN A 206 -27.92 11.84 0.79
N PHE A 207 -26.69 11.55 0.37
CA PHE A 207 -25.49 11.70 1.19
C PHE A 207 -25.35 13.13 1.75
N SER A 208 -25.56 14.16 0.92
CA SER A 208 -25.53 15.57 1.36
C SER A 208 -26.64 15.98 2.34
N LYS A 209 -27.76 15.24 2.39
CA LYS A 209 -28.86 15.46 3.36
C LYS A 209 -28.69 14.64 4.63
N CYS A 210 -28.13 13.45 4.50
CA CYS A 210 -27.98 12.50 5.59
C CYS A 210 -26.68 12.70 6.37
N PHE A 211 -25.54 12.77 5.69
CA PHE A 211 -24.23 12.74 6.32
C PHE A 211 -23.91 14.02 7.12
N PRO A 212 -23.36 13.95 8.35
CA PRO A 212 -23.19 12.76 9.21
C PRO A 212 -24.42 12.46 10.11
N PHE A 213 -25.43 13.32 10.12
CA PHE A 213 -26.48 13.38 11.15
C PHE A 213 -27.64 12.39 11.04
N HIS A 214 -27.87 11.79 9.87
CA HIS A 214 -28.96 10.85 9.62
C HIS A 214 -28.47 9.68 8.78
N ARG A 215 -29.15 8.54 8.89
CA ARG A 215 -28.76 7.28 8.24
C ARG A 215 -29.90 6.28 8.25
N LYS A 216 -29.88 5.32 7.34
CA LYS A 216 -30.69 4.10 7.40
C LYS A 216 -29.92 3.01 8.17
N LEU A 217 -30.61 2.11 8.86
CA LEU A 217 -30.02 0.90 9.44
C LEU A 217 -30.55 -0.34 8.72
N SER A 218 -29.67 -1.26 8.36
CA SER A 218 -30.06 -2.63 8.01
C SER A 218 -29.23 -3.62 8.80
N THR A 219 -29.89 -4.58 9.46
CA THR A 219 -29.26 -5.53 10.38
C THR A 219 -29.60 -6.96 9.99
N PHE A 220 -28.58 -7.81 9.87
CA PHE A 220 -28.69 -9.17 9.37
C PHE A 220 -28.00 -10.17 10.31
N GLN A 221 -28.60 -11.33 10.51
CA GLN A 221 -28.05 -12.42 11.34
C GLN A 221 -27.53 -13.55 10.45
N THR A 222 -26.25 -13.92 10.60
CA THR A 222 -25.63 -15.05 9.89
C THR A 222 -26.17 -16.41 10.35
N GLN A 223 -25.75 -17.51 9.71
CA GLN A 223 -26.40 -18.80 9.89
C GLN A 223 -26.22 -19.39 11.30
N GLN A 224 -25.00 -19.33 11.88
CA GLN A 224 -24.76 -19.90 13.21
C GLN A 224 -25.52 -19.19 14.33
N SER A 225 -25.86 -17.91 14.19
CA SER A 225 -26.70 -17.18 15.16
C SER A 225 -28.07 -17.86 15.37
N LYS A 226 -28.68 -18.38 14.28
CA LYS A 226 -30.05 -18.90 14.27
C LYS A 226 -30.20 -20.27 14.94
N PHE A 227 -29.19 -21.14 14.84
CA PHE A 227 -29.27 -22.52 15.34
C PHE A 227 -29.11 -22.68 16.86
N ASN A 228 -28.77 -21.62 17.59
CA ASN A 228 -28.59 -21.66 19.05
C ASN A 228 -29.90 -21.47 19.85
N ILE A 229 -30.99 -21.06 19.22
CA ILE A 229 -32.29 -20.81 19.89
C ILE A 229 -33.05 -22.12 20.15
N SER A 230 -32.96 -23.09 19.24
CA SER A 230 -33.73 -24.36 19.31
C SER A 230 -33.26 -25.31 20.42
N SER A 231 -32.07 -25.10 21.01
CA SER A 231 -31.55 -25.91 22.11
C SER A 231 -32.15 -25.60 23.50
N ILE A 232 -32.97 -24.55 23.63
CA ILE A 232 -33.55 -24.11 24.92
C ILE A 232 -34.63 -25.09 25.44
N THR A 233 -35.25 -25.90 24.57
CA THR A 233 -36.47 -26.67 24.89
C THR A 233 -36.27 -27.98 25.66
N LYS A 234 -35.04 -28.43 25.91
CA LYS A 234 -34.76 -29.69 26.65
C LYS A 234 -33.53 -29.63 27.56
N GLY A 235 -33.63 -28.90 28.68
CA GLY A 235 -32.90 -29.15 29.95
C GLY A 235 -31.36 -29.22 29.95
N SER A 236 -30.71 -28.95 28.82
CA SER A 236 -29.25 -29.08 28.69
C SER A 236 -28.54 -27.86 29.24
N ILE A 237 -27.43 -28.08 29.96
CA ILE A 237 -26.52 -27.06 30.46
C ILE A 237 -26.20 -26.05 29.34
N MET A 238 -26.27 -24.76 29.65
CA MET A 238 -26.10 -23.66 28.70
C MET A 238 -24.88 -23.86 27.78
N LYS A 239 -25.11 -24.26 26.53
CA LYS A 239 -24.08 -24.18 25.50
C LYS A 239 -23.83 -22.70 25.21
N LYS A 240 -22.73 -22.20 25.77
CA LYS A 240 -22.20 -20.84 25.58
C LYS A 240 -22.29 -20.48 24.10
N THR A 241 -22.96 -19.37 23.78
CA THR A 241 -23.19 -18.94 22.40
C THR A 241 -21.86 -18.89 21.64
N ALA A 242 -21.81 -19.53 20.48
CA ALA A 242 -20.59 -19.61 19.67
C ALA A 242 -20.24 -18.21 19.15
N SER A 243 -19.30 -17.53 19.82
CA SER A 243 -18.79 -16.24 19.36
C SER A 243 -17.62 -16.45 18.41
N PHE A 244 -17.64 -15.74 17.29
CA PHE A 244 -16.46 -15.58 16.45
C PHE A 244 -15.36 -14.84 17.22
N ILE A 245 -14.11 -15.17 16.94
CA ILE A 245 -12.93 -14.67 17.67
C ILE A 245 -12.18 -13.57 16.91
N CYS A 246 -12.39 -13.50 15.59
CA CYS A 246 -11.89 -12.47 14.71
C CYS A 246 -12.75 -12.42 13.43
N SER A 247 -12.69 -11.29 12.73
CA SER A 247 -13.39 -11.03 11.48
C SER A 247 -12.60 -10.04 10.63
N ASP A 248 -12.94 -9.92 9.34
CA ASP A 248 -12.44 -8.84 8.49
C ASP A 248 -13.47 -8.51 7.39
N ILE A 249 -13.46 -7.28 6.89
CA ILE A 249 -14.38 -6.81 5.84
C ILE A 249 -13.57 -6.19 4.70
N HIS A 250 -13.86 -6.63 3.48
CA HIS A 250 -13.34 -6.06 2.25
C HIS A 250 -14.49 -5.60 1.34
N THR A 251 -14.29 -4.52 0.60
CA THR A 251 -15.33 -3.92 -0.26
C THR A 251 -14.71 -3.37 -1.54
N TYR A 252 -15.42 -3.52 -2.65
CA TYR A 252 -14.99 -3.05 -3.97
C TYR A 252 -16.20 -2.87 -4.90
N CYS A 253 -16.07 -2.03 -5.91
CA CYS A 253 -17.04 -1.97 -7.02
C CYS A 253 -16.74 -3.07 -8.05
N ASP A 254 -17.73 -3.89 -8.36
CA ASP A 254 -17.76 -4.70 -9.57
C ASP A 254 -18.38 -3.87 -10.69
N PHE A 255 -17.52 -3.29 -11.53
CA PHE A 255 -17.93 -2.49 -12.68
C PHE A 255 -18.64 -3.32 -13.77
N GLY A 256 -18.41 -4.64 -13.84
CA GLY A 256 -19.06 -5.53 -14.79
C GLY A 256 -20.49 -5.89 -14.38
N ALA A 257 -20.72 -6.05 -13.08
CA ALA A 257 -22.05 -6.29 -12.50
C ALA A 257 -22.79 -5.00 -12.09
N ASN A 258 -22.16 -3.83 -12.25
CA ASN A 258 -22.62 -2.52 -11.75
C ASN A 258 -23.16 -2.57 -10.31
N CYS A 259 -22.38 -3.17 -9.41
CA CYS A 259 -22.72 -3.27 -7.99
C CYS A 259 -21.52 -3.08 -7.08
N GLU A 260 -21.77 -2.53 -5.90
CA GLU A 260 -20.83 -2.63 -4.80
C GLU A 260 -20.90 -4.03 -4.18
N VAL A 261 -19.75 -4.68 -4.06
CA VAL A 261 -19.60 -6.00 -3.47
C VAL A 261 -18.83 -5.86 -2.16
N THR A 262 -19.50 -6.16 -1.06
CA THR A 262 -18.89 -6.20 0.27
C THR A 262 -18.82 -7.64 0.76
N ARG A 263 -17.61 -8.14 0.99
CA ARG A 263 -17.33 -9.47 1.53
C ARG A 263 -16.88 -9.35 2.97
N PHE A 264 -17.33 -10.26 3.81
CA PHE A 264 -16.87 -10.35 5.19
C PHE A 264 -16.60 -11.79 5.60
N VAL A 265 -15.54 -11.98 6.38
CA VAL A 265 -15.16 -13.28 6.93
C VAL A 265 -15.42 -13.29 8.44
N LEU A 266 -15.93 -14.42 8.91
CA LEU A 266 -16.13 -14.72 10.33
C LEU A 266 -15.32 -15.97 10.68
N ILE A 267 -14.40 -15.87 11.64
CA ILE A 267 -13.61 -17.03 12.08
C ILE A 267 -13.86 -17.40 13.54
N SER A 268 -13.88 -18.70 13.77
CA SER A 268 -13.77 -19.36 15.08
C SER A 268 -12.43 -20.11 15.11
N ASN A 269 -12.04 -20.66 16.26
CA ASN A 269 -10.77 -21.38 16.37
C ASN A 269 -10.68 -22.61 15.45
N LYS A 270 -11.81 -23.21 15.03
CA LYS A 270 -11.84 -24.45 14.22
C LYS A 270 -12.52 -24.33 12.84
N LYS A 271 -13.17 -23.20 12.55
CA LYS A 271 -13.99 -22.99 11.34
C LYS A 271 -13.98 -21.53 10.91
N TRP A 272 -14.10 -21.29 9.60
CA TRP A 272 -14.29 -19.97 9.00
C TRP A 272 -15.48 -19.98 8.05
N GLU A 273 -16.11 -18.82 7.87
CA GLU A 273 -17.24 -18.57 6.95
C GLU A 273 -17.00 -17.28 6.17
N LEU A 274 -17.22 -17.29 4.85
CA LEU A 274 -17.15 -16.13 3.97
C LEU A 274 -18.56 -15.77 3.47
N TYR A 275 -19.00 -14.55 3.76
CA TYR A 275 -20.26 -13.99 3.29
C TYR A 275 -20.03 -12.88 2.27
N GLU A 276 -21.01 -12.68 1.39
CA GLU A 276 -21.07 -11.60 0.40
C GLU A 276 -22.41 -10.86 0.48
N TYR A 277 -22.34 -9.53 0.46
CA TYR A 277 -23.45 -8.59 0.37
C TYR A 277 -23.24 -7.75 -0.90
N ARG A 278 -24.27 -7.67 -1.76
CA ARG A 278 -24.24 -6.87 -2.99
C ARG A 278 -25.26 -5.73 -2.93
N ALA A 279 -24.80 -4.51 -3.19
CA ALA A 279 -25.67 -3.35 -3.41
C ALA A 279 -25.59 -2.96 -4.89
N TYR A 280 -26.64 -3.30 -5.65
CA TYR A 280 -26.75 -2.93 -7.06
C TYR A 280 -26.93 -1.42 -7.21
N MET A 281 -26.23 -0.80 -8.16
CA MET A 281 -26.26 0.66 -8.25
C MET A 281 -27.61 1.21 -8.71
N ASN A 282 -28.36 0.45 -9.52
CA ASN A 282 -29.55 0.93 -10.24
C ASN A 282 -30.87 0.25 -9.79
N GLN A 283 -30.92 -0.39 -8.61
CA GLN A 283 -32.12 -1.08 -8.12
C GLN A 283 -32.37 -0.84 -6.63
N GLU A 284 -33.34 0.01 -6.33
CA GLU A 284 -33.67 0.39 -4.94
C GLU A 284 -34.45 -0.67 -4.15
N THR A 285 -35.23 -1.49 -4.86
CA THR A 285 -36.35 -2.28 -4.32
C THR A 285 -35.94 -3.56 -3.59
N TYR A 286 -34.69 -4.00 -3.72
CA TYR A 286 -34.20 -5.22 -3.07
C TYR A 286 -33.17 -4.92 -1.98
N SER A 287 -33.60 -5.03 -0.72
CA SER A 287 -32.68 -5.19 0.42
C SER A 287 -32.04 -6.58 0.35
N ALA A 288 -30.90 -6.66 -0.34
CA ALA A 288 -30.10 -7.87 -0.44
C ALA A 288 -29.68 -8.34 0.97
N LYS A 289 -29.86 -9.63 1.24
CA LYS A 289 -29.38 -10.25 2.49
C LYS A 289 -27.99 -10.84 2.23
N PRO A 290 -27.05 -10.77 3.20
CA PRO A 290 -25.74 -11.39 3.01
C PRO A 290 -25.86 -12.90 2.82
N VAL A 291 -25.18 -13.43 1.80
CA VAL A 291 -25.21 -14.84 1.39
C VAL A 291 -23.88 -15.50 1.75
N LEU A 292 -23.91 -16.73 2.26
CA LEU A 292 -22.71 -17.53 2.47
C LEU A 292 -22.17 -17.99 1.10
N LEU A 293 -20.93 -17.61 0.75
CA LEU A 293 -20.27 -18.06 -0.47
C LEU A 293 -19.58 -19.42 -0.28
N CYS A 294 -18.81 -19.52 0.80
CA CYS A 294 -18.07 -20.72 1.18
C CYS A 294 -17.71 -20.72 2.67
N CYS A 295 -17.37 -21.87 3.19
CA CYS A 295 -16.85 -22.06 4.54
C CYS A 295 -15.83 -23.20 4.59
N GLY A 296 -15.16 -23.36 5.73
CA GLY A 296 -14.19 -24.44 5.92
C GLY A 296 -13.76 -24.66 7.37
N LYS A 297 -12.80 -25.57 7.55
CA LYS A 297 -12.28 -26.04 8.86
C LYS A 297 -10.77 -25.80 9.01
N LEU A 298 -10.26 -25.94 10.24
CA LEU A 298 -8.82 -25.98 10.53
C LEU A 298 -8.05 -27.07 9.74
N THR A 299 -8.71 -28.16 9.35
CA THR A 299 -8.15 -29.28 8.55
C THR A 299 -7.82 -28.88 7.11
N GLY A 300 -8.33 -27.75 6.62
CA GLY A 300 -8.28 -27.38 5.19
C GLY A 300 -9.42 -27.96 4.34
N GLU A 301 -10.40 -28.62 4.97
CA GLU A 301 -11.66 -28.88 4.30
C GLU A 301 -12.38 -27.57 3.99
N TYR A 302 -12.98 -27.47 2.80
CA TYR A 302 -13.71 -26.30 2.32
C TYR A 302 -14.92 -26.72 1.47
N GLY A 303 -15.89 -25.82 1.32
CA GLY A 303 -17.13 -26.08 0.58
C GLY A 303 -18.07 -24.87 0.55
N ARG A 304 -19.24 -25.01 -0.09
CA ARG A 304 -20.27 -23.95 -0.09
C ARG A 304 -20.98 -23.80 1.26
N ASP A 305 -21.07 -24.91 2.00
CA ASP A 305 -21.68 -25.01 3.33
C ASP A 305 -21.01 -26.15 4.13
N PHE A 306 -21.34 -26.27 5.42
CA PHE A 306 -20.70 -27.23 6.32
C PHE A 306 -21.08 -28.70 6.11
N ASN A 307 -22.11 -28.99 5.31
CA ASN A 307 -22.50 -30.35 4.94
C ASN A 307 -21.76 -30.77 3.67
N ASN A 308 -21.62 -29.85 2.71
CA ASN A 308 -20.95 -30.04 1.43
C ASN A 308 -19.45 -29.67 1.48
N LEU A 309 -18.75 -30.10 2.53
CA LEU A 309 -17.30 -29.94 2.68
C LEU A 309 -16.53 -31.07 1.99
N ARG A 310 -15.39 -30.71 1.40
CA ARG A 310 -14.41 -31.63 0.82
C ARG A 310 -13.00 -31.31 1.31
N ALA A 311 -12.16 -32.33 1.40
CA ALA A 311 -10.71 -32.17 1.38
C ALA A 311 -10.23 -32.26 -0.08
N ASP A 312 -9.12 -31.58 -0.40
CA ASP A 312 -8.39 -31.77 -1.66
C ASP A 312 -7.18 -32.69 -1.39
N PRO A 313 -7.27 -34.01 -1.64
CA PRO A 313 -6.19 -34.94 -1.34
C PRO A 313 -4.98 -34.77 -2.28
N ASN A 314 -5.16 -34.11 -3.44
CA ASN A 314 -4.11 -33.75 -4.37
C ASN A 314 -3.82 -32.24 -4.30
N SER A 315 -3.93 -31.62 -3.11
CA SER A 315 -3.79 -30.18 -2.92
C SER A 315 -2.48 -29.67 -3.52
N LYS A 316 -2.55 -28.94 -4.64
CA LYS A 316 -1.43 -28.19 -5.23
C LYS A 316 -1.13 -26.89 -4.45
N GLU A 317 -1.39 -26.92 -3.15
CA GLU A 317 -1.11 -25.86 -2.18
C GLU A 317 0.42 -25.74 -2.04
N VAL A 318 0.95 -24.55 -2.29
CA VAL A 318 2.38 -24.29 -2.06
C VAL A 318 2.64 -24.32 -0.56
N VAL A 319 3.58 -25.13 -0.09
CA VAL A 319 3.96 -25.20 1.34
C VAL A 319 5.40 -24.72 1.50
N ILE A 320 5.60 -23.68 2.32
CA ILE A 320 6.93 -23.19 2.70
C ILE A 320 7.12 -23.36 4.20
N LYS A 321 8.17 -24.09 4.58
CA LYS A 321 8.60 -24.26 5.97
C LYS A 321 9.87 -23.43 6.21
N ASN A 322 9.86 -22.59 7.23
CA ASN A 322 11.03 -21.81 7.64
C ASN A 322 11.49 -22.25 9.04
N ASP A 323 12.36 -23.26 9.04
CA ASP A 323 13.07 -23.78 10.19
C ASP A 323 14.41 -23.03 10.35
N PHE A 324 14.38 -21.85 10.98
CA PHE A 324 15.55 -21.00 11.32
C PHE A 324 16.69 -21.70 12.10
N ALA A 325 16.56 -22.99 12.42
CA ALA A 325 17.55 -23.79 13.13
C ALA A 325 18.57 -24.50 12.21
N ASN A 326 18.23 -24.73 10.94
CA ASN A 326 18.98 -25.63 10.04
C ASN A 326 19.60 -24.89 8.84
N GLY A 327 20.85 -24.42 9.00
CA GLY A 327 21.66 -23.88 7.90
C GLY A 327 22.29 -24.97 7.00
N GLN A 328 21.50 -25.96 6.57
CA GLN A 328 21.95 -27.02 5.66
C GLN A 328 20.98 -27.17 4.49
N ASN A 329 21.53 -27.38 3.29
CA ASN A 329 20.77 -27.50 2.04
C ASN A 329 19.79 -28.68 2.08
N SER A 330 18.50 -28.41 2.28
CA SER A 330 17.40 -29.39 2.24
C SER A 330 17.04 -29.82 0.80
N ASN A 331 18.06 -30.03 -0.04
CA ASN A 331 17.92 -30.49 -1.43
C ASN A 331 17.89 -32.03 -1.53
N THR A 332 17.34 -32.69 -0.51
CA THR A 332 17.20 -34.14 -0.41
C THR A 332 15.78 -34.57 -0.81
N ASN A 333 15.65 -35.17 -1.99
CA ASN A 333 14.36 -35.54 -2.62
C ASN A 333 13.60 -36.72 -1.93
N SER A 334 13.93 -37.05 -0.68
CA SER A 334 13.29 -38.12 0.10
C SER A 334 12.10 -37.67 0.96
N GLY A 335 11.88 -36.37 1.15
CA GLY A 335 11.03 -35.83 2.24
C GLY A 335 9.53 -35.65 1.99
N ARG A 336 8.92 -36.12 0.88
CA ARG A 336 7.50 -35.81 0.60
C ARG A 336 6.53 -36.39 1.63
N GLN A 337 6.57 -37.70 1.89
CA GLN A 337 5.62 -38.36 2.79
C GLN A 337 5.71 -37.83 4.24
N SER A 338 6.92 -37.59 4.75
CA SER A 338 7.12 -37.01 6.09
C SER A 338 6.57 -35.59 6.23
N ASN A 339 6.63 -34.79 5.16
CA ASN A 339 6.12 -33.42 5.17
C ASN A 339 4.59 -33.38 5.19
N ASP A 340 3.91 -34.31 4.50
CA ASP A 340 2.46 -34.41 4.52
C ASP A 340 1.93 -34.90 5.89
N GLU A 341 2.65 -35.79 6.57
CA GLU A 341 2.33 -36.17 7.96
C GLU A 341 2.54 -35.00 8.95
N GLU A 342 3.64 -34.24 8.84
CA GLU A 342 3.84 -33.04 9.69
C GLU A 342 2.77 -31.97 9.40
N LYS A 343 2.46 -31.73 8.11
CA LYS A 343 1.40 -30.83 7.65
C LYS A 343 0.07 -31.22 8.29
N LYS A 344 -0.35 -32.48 8.17
CA LYS A 344 -1.58 -33.01 8.76
C LYS A 344 -1.57 -32.86 10.29
N LYS A 345 -0.50 -33.29 10.96
CA LYS A 345 -0.34 -33.20 12.41
C LYS A 345 -0.41 -31.76 12.94
N ARG A 346 0.10 -30.76 12.20
CA ARG A 346 -0.10 -29.34 12.53
C ARG A 346 -1.53 -28.89 12.24
N LEU A 347 -2.11 -29.26 11.09
CA LEU A 347 -3.48 -28.92 10.72
C LEU A 347 -4.55 -29.47 11.66
N ASP A 348 -4.31 -30.61 12.30
CA ASP A 348 -5.21 -31.21 13.30
C ASP A 348 -5.09 -30.54 14.70
N ASN A 349 -3.99 -29.81 14.97
CA ASN A 349 -3.61 -29.32 16.31
C ASN A 349 -3.28 -27.81 16.38
N TRP A 350 -3.64 -27.03 15.35
CA TRP A 350 -3.64 -25.57 15.40
C TRP A 350 -5.04 -25.02 15.63
N ASP A 351 -5.11 -23.87 16.28
CA ASP A 351 -6.31 -23.05 16.38
C ASP A 351 -6.10 -21.81 15.51
N GLN A 352 -7.12 -21.46 14.73
CA GLN A 352 -7.18 -20.21 13.97
C GLN A 352 -7.32 -19.04 14.96
N ILE A 353 -6.71 -17.89 14.69
CA ILE A 353 -6.74 -16.71 15.59
C ILE A 353 -7.06 -15.43 14.82
N PHE A 354 -6.37 -15.17 13.72
CA PHE A 354 -6.50 -13.94 12.94
C PHE A 354 -6.89 -14.24 11.50
N CYS A 355 -7.63 -13.32 10.89
CA CYS A 355 -7.91 -13.32 9.45
C CYS A 355 -7.65 -11.94 8.84
N LYS A 356 -7.28 -11.94 7.55
CA LYS A 356 -7.32 -10.76 6.68
C LYS A 356 -7.88 -11.11 5.30
N LEU A 357 -8.71 -10.22 4.77
CA LEU A 357 -9.51 -10.44 3.56
C LEU A 357 -9.16 -9.41 2.48
N SER A 358 -8.96 -9.89 1.26
CA SER A 358 -8.80 -9.06 0.04
C SER A 358 -9.84 -9.47 -1.02
N THR A 359 -9.67 -9.01 -2.27
CA THR A 359 -10.59 -9.34 -3.36
C THR A 359 -10.46 -10.81 -3.77
N HIS A 360 -9.23 -11.32 -3.80
CA HIS A 360 -8.90 -12.67 -4.26
C HIS A 360 -8.48 -13.63 -3.14
N TYR A 361 -8.01 -13.12 -1.99
CA TYR A 361 -7.43 -13.95 -0.93
C TYR A 361 -8.09 -13.76 0.43
N LEU A 362 -8.29 -14.89 1.13
CA LEU A 362 -8.48 -14.93 2.57
C LEU A 362 -7.19 -15.48 3.19
N VAL A 363 -6.53 -14.68 4.03
CA VAL A 363 -5.36 -15.10 4.81
C VAL A 363 -5.80 -15.38 6.24
N ILE A 364 -5.46 -16.56 6.77
CA ILE A 364 -5.73 -16.96 8.16
C ILE A 364 -4.40 -17.32 8.83
N SER A 365 -4.15 -16.83 10.05
CA SER A 365 -3.03 -17.27 10.89
C SER A 365 -3.49 -17.69 12.28
N GLY A 366 -2.67 -18.48 12.96
CA GLY A 366 -3.05 -19.10 14.23
C GLY A 366 -1.89 -19.68 15.03
N THR A 367 -2.19 -20.63 15.91
CA THR A 367 -1.19 -21.28 16.76
C THR A 367 -0.21 -22.14 15.95
N LYS A 368 0.85 -22.64 16.60
CA LYS A 368 1.87 -23.54 16.02
C LYS A 368 2.63 -22.97 14.80
N GLY A 369 2.63 -21.64 14.63
CA GLY A 369 3.36 -20.93 13.57
C GLY A 369 2.79 -21.17 12.16
N VAL A 370 1.47 -21.41 12.06
CA VAL A 370 0.77 -21.69 10.81
C VAL A 370 0.07 -20.43 10.28
N MET A 371 0.26 -20.15 8.99
CA MET A 371 -0.55 -19.22 8.20
C MET A 371 -0.95 -19.89 6.90
N ARG A 372 -2.18 -19.66 6.43
CA ARG A 372 -2.69 -20.14 5.13
C ARG A 372 -3.33 -19.01 4.35
N VAL A 373 -3.27 -19.13 3.02
CA VAL A 373 -3.95 -18.28 2.05
C VAL A 373 -4.92 -19.14 1.27
N LEU A 374 -6.17 -18.72 1.17
CA LEU A 374 -7.26 -19.43 0.51
C LEU A 374 -7.87 -18.56 -0.61
N ASN A 375 -8.26 -19.17 -1.72
CA ASN A 375 -8.92 -18.49 -2.83
C ASN A 375 -10.31 -18.01 -2.40
N VAL A 376 -10.61 -16.72 -2.60
CA VAL A 376 -11.96 -16.16 -2.49
C VAL A 376 -12.38 -15.40 -3.75
N SER A 377 -11.57 -15.40 -4.82
CA SER A 377 -12.03 -14.86 -6.10
C SER A 377 -12.98 -15.83 -6.80
N SER A 378 -13.96 -15.26 -7.48
CA SER A 378 -14.87 -15.96 -8.39
C SER A 378 -14.36 -15.94 -9.84
N SER A 379 -13.33 -15.14 -10.15
CA SER A 379 -12.75 -15.00 -11.50
C SER A 379 -11.60 -15.98 -11.79
N SER A 380 -10.99 -16.56 -10.75
CA SER A 380 -9.79 -17.41 -10.81
C SER A 380 -10.08 -18.85 -11.27
N LEU A 381 -10.91 -19.04 -12.31
CA LEU A 381 -11.16 -20.36 -12.91
C LEU A 381 -9.83 -21.03 -13.33
N PRO A 382 -9.54 -22.26 -12.88
CA PRO A 382 -10.47 -23.26 -12.33
C PRO A 382 -10.44 -23.40 -10.79
N GLU A 383 -9.78 -22.51 -10.06
CA GLU A 383 -9.64 -22.62 -8.61
C GLU A 383 -10.97 -22.31 -7.90
N GLU A 384 -11.39 -23.24 -7.05
CA GLU A 384 -12.71 -23.18 -6.43
C GLU A 384 -12.72 -22.29 -5.18
N LEU A 385 -13.84 -21.63 -4.91
CA LEU A 385 -14.00 -20.76 -3.74
C LEU A 385 -13.74 -21.53 -2.43
N GLY A 386 -12.86 -20.98 -1.60
CA GLY A 386 -12.41 -21.57 -0.34
C GLY A 386 -11.19 -22.50 -0.46
N ARG A 387 -10.66 -22.77 -1.67
CA ARG A 387 -9.52 -23.67 -1.84
C ARG A 387 -8.24 -23.12 -1.17
N PRO A 388 -7.52 -23.90 -0.34
CA PRO A 388 -6.20 -23.51 0.15
C PRO A 388 -5.16 -23.44 -0.97
N MET A 389 -4.48 -22.29 -1.10
CA MET A 389 -3.53 -21.97 -2.18
C MET A 389 -2.07 -21.98 -1.72
N TYR A 390 -1.81 -21.45 -0.53
CA TYR A 390 -0.47 -21.34 0.06
C TYR A 390 -0.52 -21.58 1.58
N MET A 391 0.48 -22.26 2.12
CA MET A 391 0.71 -22.45 3.55
C MET A 391 2.15 -22.04 3.91
N TYR A 392 2.25 -21.21 4.94
CA TYR A 392 3.49 -20.94 5.64
C TYR A 392 3.53 -21.68 6.98
N ILE A 393 4.65 -22.33 7.27
CA ILE A 393 4.93 -23.01 8.53
C ILE A 393 6.23 -22.47 9.11
N THR A 394 6.22 -22.08 10.38
CA THR A 394 7.42 -21.81 11.16
C THR A 394 7.26 -22.37 12.58
N ASN A 395 8.32 -22.36 13.39
CA ASN A 395 8.30 -22.82 14.78
C ASN A 395 8.08 -21.68 15.78
N PHE A 396 7.92 -20.45 15.27
CA PHE A 396 7.74 -19.24 16.06
C PHE A 396 6.29 -18.74 16.04
N PRO A 397 5.80 -18.08 17.11
CA PRO A 397 4.47 -17.50 17.13
C PRO A 397 4.35 -16.38 16.10
N ILE A 398 3.33 -16.50 15.23
CA ILE A 398 2.85 -15.40 14.39
C ILE A 398 1.96 -14.51 15.26
N ARG A 399 2.32 -13.22 15.36
CA ARG A 399 1.66 -12.24 16.23
C ARG A 399 0.59 -11.43 15.49
N CYS A 400 0.82 -11.14 14.22
CA CYS A 400 -0.03 -10.31 13.37
C CYS A 400 0.18 -10.64 11.89
N ILE A 401 -0.83 -10.35 11.06
CA ILE A 401 -0.81 -10.52 9.59
C ILE A 401 -1.42 -9.31 8.88
N SER A 402 -0.95 -9.04 7.66
CA SER A 402 -1.49 -8.01 6.78
C SER A 402 -1.36 -8.45 5.31
N VAL A 403 -2.27 -7.97 4.46
CA VAL A 403 -2.28 -8.21 3.00
C VAL A 403 -2.12 -6.87 2.30
N SER A 404 -1.31 -6.80 1.24
CA SER A 404 -1.12 -5.57 0.50
C SER A 404 -2.34 -5.23 -0.36
N PRO A 405 -2.68 -3.93 -0.55
CA PRO A 405 -3.79 -3.53 -1.43
C PRO A 405 -3.66 -3.97 -2.89
N ASN A 406 -2.44 -4.24 -3.38
CA ASN A 406 -2.21 -4.83 -4.70
C ASN A 406 -2.20 -6.38 -4.70
N GLU A 407 -2.46 -7.00 -3.54
CA GLU A 407 -2.60 -8.44 -3.30
C GLU A 407 -1.37 -9.32 -3.65
N SER A 408 -0.23 -8.71 -4.02
CA SER A 408 1.02 -9.42 -4.34
C SER A 408 1.93 -9.69 -3.13
N LEU A 409 1.58 -9.20 -1.93
CA LEU A 409 2.37 -9.35 -0.71
C LEU A 409 1.49 -9.72 0.48
N VAL A 410 1.96 -10.65 1.31
CA VAL A 410 1.42 -10.92 2.65
C VAL A 410 2.54 -10.70 3.65
N ALA A 411 2.34 -9.83 4.65
CA ALA A 411 3.30 -9.61 5.73
C ALA A 411 2.83 -10.34 7.00
N CYS A 412 3.70 -11.10 7.65
CA CYS A 412 3.44 -11.63 8.99
C CYS A 412 4.53 -11.23 9.98
N GLY A 413 4.13 -10.76 11.17
CA GLY A 413 5.04 -10.46 12.27
C GLY A 413 5.27 -11.70 13.13
N ILE A 414 6.52 -12.09 13.35
CA ILE A 414 6.89 -13.26 14.16
C ILE A 414 7.81 -12.87 15.32
N THR A 415 7.79 -13.65 16.40
CA THR A 415 8.75 -13.53 17.51
C THR A 415 9.64 -14.76 17.57
N ALA A 416 10.86 -14.66 17.03
CA ALA A 416 11.85 -15.73 17.11
C ALA A 416 12.57 -15.75 18.46
N LYS A 417 13.29 -16.84 18.75
CA LYS A 417 14.32 -16.86 19.81
C LYS A 417 15.70 -17.06 19.18
N GLU A 418 16.62 -16.18 19.53
CA GLU A 418 17.98 -16.17 19.02
C GLU A 418 18.80 -17.33 19.61
N ARG A 419 19.38 -18.19 18.75
CA ARG A 419 19.99 -19.46 19.17
C ARG A 419 21.13 -19.33 20.18
N LEU A 420 21.91 -18.25 20.12
CA LEU A 420 23.09 -18.03 20.98
C LEU A 420 22.74 -17.35 22.30
N SER A 421 21.79 -16.40 22.30
CA SER A 421 21.46 -15.58 23.47
C SER A 421 20.21 -16.07 24.21
N SER A 422 19.40 -16.95 23.60
CA SER A 422 18.01 -17.31 23.95
C SER A 422 17.00 -16.15 23.96
N LYS A 423 17.44 -14.90 23.73
CA LYS A 423 16.60 -13.70 23.76
C LYS A 423 15.61 -13.71 22.60
N GLU A 424 14.44 -13.13 22.82
CA GLU A 424 13.44 -12.98 21.77
C GLU A 424 13.93 -11.96 20.72
N GLN A 425 13.52 -12.13 19.47
CA GLN A 425 13.83 -11.23 18.36
C GLN A 425 12.64 -11.14 17.41
N PRO A 426 12.02 -9.96 17.25
CA PRO A 426 10.99 -9.75 16.23
C PRO A 426 11.56 -9.74 14.82
N PHE A 427 10.80 -10.33 13.88
CA PHE A 427 11.02 -10.25 12.44
C PHE A 427 9.67 -10.02 11.74
N ILE A 428 9.69 -9.40 10.57
CA ILE A 428 8.57 -9.46 9.61
C ILE A 428 8.99 -10.41 8.50
N ILE A 429 8.12 -11.36 8.14
CA ILE A 429 8.28 -12.16 6.93
C ILE A 429 7.32 -11.62 5.88
N LEU A 430 7.88 -11.09 4.80
CA LEU A 430 7.14 -10.55 3.65
C LEU A 430 7.09 -11.62 2.56
N HIS A 431 5.95 -12.29 2.43
CA HIS A 431 5.69 -13.31 1.42
C HIS A 431 5.25 -12.64 0.13
N LYS A 432 6.13 -12.59 -0.87
CA LYS A 432 5.79 -12.14 -2.22
C LYS A 432 5.08 -13.27 -2.97
N LEU A 433 3.82 -13.05 -3.32
CA LEU A 433 2.98 -13.99 -4.06
C LEU A 433 3.13 -13.77 -5.57
N ASN A 434 3.60 -14.77 -6.30
CA ASN A 434 3.65 -14.74 -7.76
C ASN A 434 2.55 -15.68 -8.31
N PRO A 435 1.34 -15.18 -8.62
CA PRO A 435 0.22 -16.00 -9.13
C PRO A 435 0.58 -16.65 -10.45
N SER A 436 0.14 -17.90 -10.66
CA SER A 436 0.46 -18.62 -11.90
C SER A 436 -0.41 -18.16 -13.05
N LEU A 437 0.19 -18.04 -14.24
CA LEU A 437 -0.56 -17.98 -15.50
C LEU A 437 -1.11 -19.36 -15.89
N ASN A 438 -0.53 -20.45 -15.37
CA ASN A 438 -1.01 -21.80 -15.60
C ASN A 438 -2.12 -22.15 -14.61
N ARG A 439 -3.34 -22.30 -15.13
CA ARG A 439 -4.56 -22.77 -14.47
C ARG A 439 -4.43 -24.07 -13.64
N GLU A 440 -3.30 -24.75 -13.70
CA GLU A 440 -2.99 -25.92 -12.90
C GLU A 440 -2.52 -25.63 -11.46
N ARG A 441 -2.03 -24.42 -11.14
CA ARG A 441 -1.52 -24.06 -9.80
C ARG A 441 -1.96 -22.67 -9.39
N ALA A 442 -2.15 -22.45 -8.09
CA ALA A 442 -2.39 -21.15 -7.50
C ALA A 442 -1.26 -20.13 -7.76
N PHE A 443 -0.01 -20.54 -7.50
CA PHE A 443 1.18 -19.71 -7.57
C PHE A 443 2.29 -20.44 -8.33
N ASP A 444 3.03 -19.72 -9.16
CA ASP A 444 4.29 -20.24 -9.75
C ASP A 444 5.39 -20.30 -8.69
N SER A 445 5.41 -19.31 -7.78
CA SER A 445 6.31 -19.27 -6.64
C SER A 445 5.80 -18.34 -5.55
N VAL A 446 6.30 -18.54 -4.32
CA VAL A 446 6.17 -17.57 -3.22
C VAL A 446 7.57 -17.32 -2.67
N GLU A 447 8.01 -16.06 -2.64
CA GLU A 447 9.35 -15.66 -2.17
C GLU A 447 9.22 -15.04 -0.76
N PRO A 448 9.64 -15.73 0.32
CA PRO A 448 9.61 -15.18 1.67
C PRO A 448 10.85 -14.32 1.93
N ILE A 449 10.64 -13.05 2.27
CA ILE A 449 11.70 -12.07 2.55
C ILE A 449 11.67 -11.71 4.04
N THR A 450 12.74 -12.06 4.76
CA THR A 450 12.89 -11.74 6.19
C THR A 450 13.37 -10.30 6.37
N ILE A 451 12.65 -9.53 7.19
CA ILE A 451 13.00 -8.17 7.62
C ILE A 451 13.31 -8.20 9.11
N THR A 452 14.56 -7.92 9.47
CA THR A 452 14.99 -7.77 10.88
C THR A 452 14.55 -6.41 11.42
N ILE A 453 13.98 -6.39 12.63
CA ILE A 453 13.65 -5.14 13.34
C ILE A 453 14.78 -4.86 14.36
N PRO A 454 15.31 -3.63 14.46
CA PRO A 454 16.42 -3.30 15.38
C PRO A 454 16.03 -3.24 16.87
N TYR A 455 14.79 -3.66 17.21
CA TYR A 455 14.24 -3.67 18.56
C TYR A 455 13.92 -5.11 18.99
N ARG A 456 13.81 -5.33 20.30
CA ARG A 456 13.49 -6.65 20.88
C ARG A 456 12.01 -6.83 21.22
N ASP A 457 11.24 -5.74 21.19
CA ASP A 457 9.80 -5.71 21.46
C ASP A 457 8.98 -6.37 20.31
N PRO A 458 8.17 -7.42 20.58
CA PRO A 458 7.32 -8.08 19.59
C PRO A 458 6.42 -7.13 18.78
N ILE A 459 6.15 -7.50 17.53
CA ILE A 459 5.28 -6.71 16.64
C ILE A 459 3.81 -7.04 16.93
N LYS A 460 3.04 -6.03 17.37
CA LYS A 460 1.61 -6.12 17.67
C LYS A 460 0.73 -5.98 16.42
N LEU A 461 1.04 -5.01 15.55
CA LEU A 461 0.24 -4.64 14.38
C LEU A 461 1.16 -4.40 13.18
N ILE A 462 0.66 -4.72 11.98
CA ILE A 462 1.29 -4.40 10.68
C ILE A 462 0.17 -4.02 9.70
N ASN A 463 0.32 -2.89 9.00
CA ASN A 463 -0.54 -2.49 7.88
C ASN A 463 0.28 -1.92 6.71
N PHE A 464 -0.13 -2.22 5.48
CA PHE A 464 0.44 -1.65 4.26
C PHE A 464 -0.14 -0.25 3.98
N ASN A 465 0.62 0.61 3.28
CA ASN A 465 0.03 1.79 2.64
C ASN A 465 -0.71 1.42 1.33
N ALA A 466 -1.57 2.33 0.85
CA ALA A 466 -2.40 2.13 -0.34
C ALA A 466 -1.62 1.66 -1.60
N THR A 467 -0.37 2.13 -1.78
CA THR A 467 0.46 1.80 -2.95
C THR A 467 1.32 0.53 -2.78
N SER A 468 1.19 -0.18 -1.65
CA SER A 468 1.99 -1.39 -1.36
C SER A 468 3.50 -1.13 -1.45
N THR A 469 3.95 0.02 -0.94
CA THR A 469 5.35 0.47 -0.94
C THR A 469 5.95 0.61 0.46
N HIS A 470 5.12 0.77 1.49
CA HIS A 470 5.55 0.91 2.88
C HIS A 470 4.69 0.04 3.81
N LEU A 471 5.33 -0.50 4.86
CA LEU A 471 4.65 -1.02 6.04
C LEU A 471 4.68 0.02 7.15
N LEU A 472 3.58 0.08 7.89
CA LEU A 472 3.44 0.74 9.19
C LEU A 472 3.21 -0.36 10.23
N CYS A 473 4.07 -0.40 11.25
CA CYS A 473 4.06 -1.44 12.28
C CYS A 473 3.98 -0.83 13.66
N CYS A 474 3.42 -1.55 14.64
CA CYS A 474 3.45 -1.17 16.06
C CYS A 474 3.98 -2.33 16.91
N THR A 475 4.72 -2.02 17.98
CA THR A 475 5.26 -3.00 18.93
C THR A 475 4.31 -3.24 20.12
N VAL A 476 4.61 -4.20 21.01
CA VAL A 476 3.71 -4.62 22.11
C VAL A 476 3.98 -3.85 23.40
N TRP A 477 5.20 -3.94 23.94
CA TRP A 477 5.52 -3.47 25.30
C TRP A 477 5.74 -1.96 25.37
N GLU A 478 6.38 -1.39 24.36
CA GLU A 478 6.78 0.02 24.32
C GLU A 478 5.80 0.88 23.50
N SER A 479 4.83 0.26 22.81
CA SER A 479 3.91 0.93 21.87
C SER A 479 4.63 1.87 20.89
N ARG A 480 5.82 1.47 20.41
CA ARG A 480 6.54 2.18 19.34
C ARG A 480 5.81 1.97 18.03
N TYR A 481 5.85 2.96 17.14
CA TYR A 481 5.42 2.79 15.76
C TYR A 481 6.57 3.01 14.78
N LEU A 482 6.59 2.19 13.73
CA LEU A 482 7.74 2.00 12.83
C LEU A 482 7.25 2.07 11.38
N ILE A 483 7.99 2.75 10.50
CA ILE A 483 7.69 2.81 9.07
C ILE A 483 8.85 2.19 8.29
N ILE A 484 8.53 1.16 7.51
CA ILE A 484 9.50 0.38 6.73
C ILE A 484 9.14 0.51 5.25
N LYS A 485 10.03 1.18 4.50
CA LYS A 485 9.95 1.30 3.05
C LYS A 485 10.37 -0.03 2.42
N LEU A 486 9.47 -0.67 1.70
CA LEU A 486 9.66 -2.01 1.13
C LEU A 486 10.38 -1.99 -0.23
N ARG A 487 10.03 -1.01 -1.07
CA ARG A 487 10.59 -0.83 -2.42
C ARG A 487 10.66 0.65 -2.80
N ASN A 488 11.35 0.95 -3.90
CA ASN A 488 11.27 2.28 -4.52
C ASN A 488 10.19 2.30 -5.62
N LYS A 489 9.71 3.49 -6.02
CA LYS A 489 8.59 3.67 -6.97
C LYS A 489 8.79 3.06 -8.38
N ARG A 490 9.99 2.55 -8.69
CA ARG A 490 10.38 2.03 -10.02
C ARG A 490 11.08 0.67 -9.96
N SER A 491 10.98 -0.07 -8.86
CA SER A 491 11.64 -1.38 -8.76
C SER A 491 10.87 -2.37 -7.87
N ASP A 492 10.67 -3.60 -8.36
CA ASP A 492 10.08 -4.70 -7.59
C ASP A 492 11.13 -5.50 -6.79
N ASN A 493 12.24 -4.83 -6.46
CA ASN A 493 13.29 -5.38 -5.62
C ASN A 493 12.96 -5.11 -4.15
N TYR A 494 12.21 -6.03 -3.56
CA TYR A 494 11.85 -6.05 -2.14
C TYR A 494 13.00 -6.52 -1.22
N LYS A 495 14.20 -6.84 -1.74
CA LYS A 495 15.31 -7.43 -0.97
C LYS A 495 16.14 -6.41 -0.17
N ARG A 496 15.84 -5.11 -0.28
CA ARG A 496 16.48 -4.03 0.50
C ARG A 496 15.42 -3.14 1.18
N PRO A 497 14.58 -3.69 2.08
CA PRO A 497 13.67 -2.88 2.89
C PRO A 497 14.48 -1.97 3.82
N ARG A 498 13.96 -0.78 4.11
CA ARG A 498 14.63 0.23 4.96
C ARG A 498 13.67 0.78 5.99
N LEU A 499 14.07 0.80 7.26
CA LEU A 499 13.41 1.60 8.30
C LEU A 499 13.61 3.08 7.95
N VAL A 500 12.52 3.84 7.83
CA VAL A 500 12.53 5.27 7.47
C VAL A 500 11.93 6.18 8.54
N TRP A 501 11.24 5.59 9.53
CA TRP A 501 10.79 6.28 10.74
C TRP A 501 10.66 5.28 11.90
N THR A 502 10.91 5.77 13.11
CA THR A 502 10.71 5.06 14.37
C THR A 502 10.47 6.07 15.48
N GLU A 503 9.34 5.97 16.16
CA GLU A 503 9.00 6.87 17.26
C GLU A 503 8.40 6.07 18.43
N LEU A 504 8.83 6.40 19.66
CA LEU A 504 8.08 6.04 20.85
C LEU A 504 6.86 6.95 20.88
N ALA A 505 5.65 6.39 20.78
CA ALA A 505 4.42 7.19 20.78
C ALA A 505 4.26 8.06 22.05
N TYR A 506 5.00 7.74 23.12
CA TYR A 506 5.06 8.52 24.35
C TYR A 506 6.47 8.51 24.94
N THR A 507 7.01 9.69 25.24
CA THR A 507 8.02 9.82 26.29
C THR A 507 7.36 9.49 27.64
N ARG A 508 7.96 8.57 28.42
CA ARG A 508 7.67 8.55 29.85
C ARG A 508 8.29 9.82 30.44
N HIS A 509 7.48 10.85 30.67
CA HIS A 509 7.83 11.86 31.66
C HIS A 509 7.88 11.18 33.03
N HIS A 510 9.05 10.63 33.37
CA HIS A 510 9.42 10.45 34.77
C HIS A 510 9.23 11.81 35.42
N ARG A 511 8.29 11.90 36.37
CA ARG A 511 8.36 12.97 37.37
C ARG A 511 9.73 12.80 38.03
N VAL A 512 10.61 13.76 37.81
CA VAL A 512 11.78 13.94 38.68
C VAL A 512 11.18 14.19 40.06
N ARG A 513 11.23 13.16 40.91
CA ARG A 513 10.77 13.24 42.29
C ARG A 513 11.78 14.15 42.99
N ASN A 514 11.44 15.44 43.13
CA ASN A 514 12.27 16.37 43.89
C ASN A 514 12.57 15.75 45.24
N THR A 515 13.85 15.45 45.49
CA THR A 515 14.33 14.82 46.71
C THR A 515 14.45 15.88 47.80
N ASP A 516 13.30 16.40 48.25
CA ASP A 516 13.18 17.29 49.41
C ASP A 516 11.78 17.15 50.04
N THR A 517 11.50 15.97 50.60
CA THR A 517 10.54 15.76 51.70
C THR A 517 10.74 14.36 52.27
N ASN A 518 11.15 14.30 53.54
CA ASN A 518 11.17 13.05 54.29
C ASN A 518 9.74 12.75 54.75
N ASP A 519 9.12 11.70 54.21
CA ASP A 519 7.96 11.07 54.83
C ASP A 519 8.03 9.55 54.64
N VAL A 520 7.63 8.81 55.67
CA VAL A 520 7.89 7.37 55.81
C VAL A 520 6.58 6.60 55.58
N GLY A 521 6.25 6.39 54.30
CA GLY A 521 5.15 5.53 53.86
C GLY A 521 5.66 4.15 53.43
N THR A 522 4.97 3.09 53.85
CA THR A 522 5.33 1.68 53.61
C THR A 522 5.17 1.24 52.16
N ASP A 523 6.05 0.32 51.73
CA ASP A 523 6.08 -0.23 50.37
C ASP A 523 4.97 -1.26 50.09
N ASP A 524 3.84 -0.82 49.52
CA ASP A 524 2.77 -1.70 49.00
C ASP A 524 3.05 -2.18 47.56
N GLU A 525 4.12 -2.95 47.36
CA GLU A 525 4.51 -3.57 46.06
C GLU A 525 3.56 -4.71 45.58
N GLN A 526 2.25 -4.66 45.90
CA GLN A 526 1.27 -5.71 45.58
C GLN A 526 0.03 -5.24 44.81
N SER A 527 0.02 -4.01 44.28
CA SER A 527 -1.15 -3.43 43.59
C SER A 527 -1.09 -3.42 42.06
N ASP A 528 0.10 -3.47 41.45
CA ASP A 528 0.27 -3.29 39.98
C ASP A 528 -0.27 -4.47 39.13
N ASP A 529 -0.18 -5.71 39.62
CA ASP A 529 -0.53 -6.92 38.84
C ASP A 529 -1.99 -6.96 38.36
N PHE A 530 -2.91 -6.31 39.08
CA PHE A 530 -4.32 -6.23 38.70
C PHE A 530 -4.66 -5.08 37.74
N GLN A 531 -3.81 -4.05 37.62
CA GLN A 531 -4.04 -2.94 36.67
C GLN A 531 -3.56 -3.25 35.23
N LEU A 532 -2.78 -4.32 35.04
CA LEU A 532 -2.22 -4.72 33.74
C LEU A 532 -3.24 -5.25 32.72
N MET A 533 -4.50 -5.49 33.10
CA MET A 533 -5.53 -6.09 32.21
C MET A 533 -6.22 -5.12 31.25
N ASP A 534 -6.14 -3.80 31.48
CA ASP A 534 -6.96 -2.80 30.75
C ASP A 534 -6.18 -1.74 29.92
N ASP A 535 -4.85 -1.64 30.08
CA ASP A 535 -3.98 -0.79 29.22
C ASP A 535 -3.44 -1.62 28.04
N GLU A 536 -4.28 -1.90 27.02
CA GLU A 536 -3.85 -2.65 25.84
C GLU A 536 -2.82 -1.89 24.96
N GLY A 537 -2.60 -0.59 25.20
CA GLY A 537 -1.74 0.26 24.36
C GLY A 537 -2.40 0.57 23.01
N ILE A 538 -1.60 0.67 21.95
CA ILE A 538 -2.11 0.97 20.59
C ILE A 538 -2.91 -0.23 20.04
N THR A 539 -4.14 0.00 19.59
CA THR A 539 -5.13 -1.04 19.22
C THR A 539 -5.44 -1.09 17.72
N ASP A 540 -5.36 0.04 17.03
CA ASP A 540 -5.45 0.15 15.56
C ASP A 540 -4.56 1.31 15.05
N LEU A 541 -4.10 1.17 13.81
CA LEU A 541 -2.89 1.79 13.27
C LEU A 541 -2.98 1.86 11.73
N GLN A 542 -3.28 3.03 11.15
CA GLN A 542 -3.57 3.13 9.70
C GLN A 542 -2.91 4.35 9.04
N PHE A 543 -2.47 4.19 7.79
CA PHE A 543 -2.13 5.31 6.90
C PHE A 543 -3.40 6.03 6.45
N GLY A 544 -3.31 7.33 6.15
CA GLY A 544 -4.40 8.09 5.54
C GLY A 544 -4.75 7.61 4.14
N ALA A 545 -6.06 7.57 3.84
CA ALA A 545 -6.59 7.07 2.57
C ALA A 545 -6.04 7.82 1.34
N LEU A 546 -5.89 9.15 1.44
CA LEU A 546 -5.39 10.01 0.36
C LEU A 546 -3.90 10.37 0.50
N SER A 547 -3.34 10.31 1.71
CA SER A 547 -1.99 10.77 2.02
C SER A 547 -1.25 9.80 2.95
N ALA A 548 -0.21 9.14 2.44
CA ALA A 548 0.69 8.29 3.22
C ALA A 548 1.54 9.08 4.24
N ASN A 549 1.55 10.41 4.14
CA ASN A 549 2.09 11.37 5.11
C ASN A 549 1.20 11.59 6.34
N VAL A 550 0.01 10.97 6.42
CA VAL A 550 -0.84 11.00 7.61
C VAL A 550 -0.95 9.60 8.19
N ILE A 551 -0.82 9.50 9.52
CA ILE A 551 -1.03 8.29 10.30
C ILE A 551 -2.12 8.53 11.34
N PHE A 552 -2.91 7.50 11.57
CA PHE A 552 -3.94 7.47 12.58
C PHE A 552 -3.60 6.41 13.63
N LEU A 553 -3.62 6.83 14.90
CA LEU A 553 -3.33 5.99 16.07
C LEU A 553 -4.54 5.96 16.99
N THR A 554 -4.93 4.76 17.41
CA THR A 554 -5.95 4.54 18.43
C THR A 554 -5.39 3.66 19.55
N SER A 555 -5.91 3.82 20.76
CA SER A 555 -5.50 3.03 21.91
C SER A 555 -6.67 2.68 22.83
N CYS A 556 -6.54 1.58 23.55
CA CYS A 556 -7.33 1.31 24.75
C CYS A 556 -6.42 1.46 25.97
N SER A 557 -6.71 2.45 26.83
CA SER A 557 -5.88 2.79 27.98
C SER A 557 -6.67 3.43 29.11
N LEU A 558 -6.48 2.94 30.34
CA LEU A 558 -7.04 3.55 31.56
C LEU A 558 -6.53 4.98 31.82
N LYS A 559 -5.44 5.41 31.17
CA LYS A 559 -4.77 6.71 31.39
C LYS A 559 -5.36 7.83 30.53
N ASP A 560 -6.68 7.74 30.26
CA ASP A 560 -7.51 8.60 29.42
C ASP A 560 -6.81 9.18 28.16
N LYS A 561 -6.19 8.29 27.38
CA LYS A 561 -5.48 8.65 26.14
C LYS A 561 -6.48 8.82 24.98
N PRO A 562 -6.62 10.02 24.38
CA PRO A 562 -7.50 10.21 23.21
C PRO A 562 -6.93 9.49 21.98
N SER A 563 -7.73 9.37 20.91
CA SER A 563 -7.18 8.96 19.60
C SER A 563 -6.46 10.13 18.90
N TYR A 564 -5.40 9.82 18.15
CA TYR A 564 -4.48 10.81 17.57
C TYR A 564 -4.44 10.72 16.03
N VAL A 565 -4.31 11.90 15.41
CA VAL A 565 -3.97 12.06 14.00
C VAL A 565 -2.60 12.71 13.90
N LEU A 566 -1.64 11.99 13.34
CA LEU A 566 -0.27 12.45 13.13
C LEU A 566 -0.02 12.76 11.65
N LYS A 567 0.58 13.92 11.39
CA LYS A 567 1.30 14.20 10.16
C LYS A 567 2.70 13.64 10.28
N LEU A 568 3.32 13.34 9.16
CA LEU A 568 4.74 13.03 9.05
C LEU A 568 5.38 14.03 8.10
N GLU A 569 6.50 14.58 8.52
CA GLU A 569 7.27 15.57 7.78
C GLU A 569 8.29 14.91 6.85
N GLY A 570 8.50 15.49 5.66
CA GLY A 570 9.30 14.87 4.58
C GLY A 570 8.46 13.99 3.64
N GLU A 571 9.05 13.48 2.56
CA GLU A 571 8.27 12.82 1.49
C GLU A 571 8.04 11.32 1.73
N ILE A 572 6.84 10.93 2.20
CA ILE A 572 6.33 9.55 2.12
C ILE A 572 5.60 9.33 0.77
N GLY A 573 6.17 9.91 -0.28
CA GLY A 573 5.92 9.47 -1.64
C GLY A 573 4.58 9.85 -2.28
N SER A 574 3.88 10.91 -1.87
CA SER A 574 3.00 11.61 -2.83
C SER A 574 2.92 13.12 -2.66
N ARG A 575 2.81 13.78 -3.83
CA ARG A 575 2.55 15.20 -4.12
C ARG A 575 3.39 16.28 -3.41
N SER A 576 4.42 16.72 -4.13
CA SER A 576 4.95 18.08 -4.09
C SER A 576 3.91 19.10 -4.57
N HIS A 577 3.22 19.80 -3.66
CA HIS A 577 2.53 21.07 -3.91
C HIS A 577 2.59 21.99 -2.68
N ALA A 578 3.77 22.52 -2.38
CA ALA A 578 3.86 23.73 -1.56
C ALA A 578 3.41 24.93 -2.40
N SER A 579 2.45 25.72 -1.91
CA SER A 579 2.05 26.97 -2.55
C SER A 579 3.13 28.04 -2.37
N PRO A 580 3.65 28.69 -3.43
CA PRO A 580 4.79 29.60 -3.34
C PRO A 580 4.40 31.00 -2.84
N PHE A 581 4.06 31.12 -1.56
CA PHE A 581 3.92 32.41 -0.88
C PHE A 581 4.46 32.33 0.56
N VAL A 582 5.77 32.47 0.70
CA VAL A 582 6.42 32.89 1.95
C VAL A 582 6.84 34.34 1.76
N GLY A 583 6.05 35.27 2.29
CA GLY A 583 6.53 36.61 2.55
C GLY A 583 7.49 36.57 3.74
N HIS A 584 8.62 37.28 3.66
CA HIS A 584 9.49 37.44 4.82
C HIS A 584 8.76 38.11 5.98
N ASN A 585 9.04 37.64 7.20
CA ASN A 585 9.44 38.54 8.27
C ASN A 585 10.32 37.81 9.28
N ASN A 586 11.35 38.50 9.77
CA ASN A 586 12.26 37.97 10.77
C ASN A 586 11.75 38.33 12.17
N SER A 587 11.63 37.35 13.05
CA SER A 587 11.73 37.58 14.49
C SER A 587 12.48 36.40 15.11
N ILE A 588 13.73 36.66 15.50
CA ILE A 588 14.50 35.78 16.38
C ILE A 588 13.83 35.83 17.75
N ASP A 589 13.56 34.68 18.37
CA ASP A 589 13.95 34.51 19.77
C ASP A 589 14.11 33.04 20.17
N ASN A 590 14.93 32.81 21.19
CA ASN A 590 15.39 31.49 21.59
C ASN A 590 14.65 30.99 22.85
N GLN A 591 14.20 29.73 22.85
CA GLN A 591 14.36 28.79 23.98
C GLN A 591 13.68 27.43 23.73
N SER A 592 14.48 26.39 23.50
CA SER A 592 14.29 24.98 23.93
C SER A 592 15.15 24.02 23.10
N GLN A 593 16.47 24.10 23.28
CA GLN A 593 17.33 22.97 22.92
C GLN A 593 17.13 21.88 23.98
N ASP A 594 16.65 20.69 23.59
CA ASP A 594 17.26 19.40 23.97
C ASP A 594 16.52 18.19 23.36
N ILE A 595 17.15 17.01 23.44
CA ILE A 595 16.64 15.68 23.02
C ILE A 595 16.49 15.46 21.50
N SER A 596 17.63 15.20 20.82
CA SER A 596 17.64 14.56 19.48
C SER A 596 18.83 13.62 19.23
N LEU A 597 19.63 13.29 20.25
CA LEU A 597 20.95 12.64 20.12
C LEU A 597 20.97 11.09 20.13
N LEU A 598 19.88 10.42 19.74
CA LEU A 598 19.80 8.94 19.68
C LEU A 598 19.44 8.36 18.31
N SER A 599 19.15 9.19 17.30
CA SER A 599 18.66 8.73 15.99
C SER A 599 19.73 8.65 14.89
N SER A 600 21.00 8.94 15.19
CA SER A 600 22.04 9.27 14.18
C SER A 600 23.28 8.36 14.14
N LEU A 601 23.41 7.36 15.03
CA LEU A 601 24.65 6.57 15.18
C LEU A 601 24.77 5.31 14.30
N HIS A 602 23.87 5.11 13.32
CA HIS A 602 23.86 3.91 12.44
C HIS A 602 23.76 4.22 10.93
N SER A 603 24.17 5.41 10.49
CA SER A 603 24.29 5.77 9.07
C SER A 603 25.72 6.15 8.64
N ILE A 604 26.73 5.86 9.45
CA ILE A 604 28.14 6.15 9.16
C ILE A 604 28.84 4.84 8.80
N PHE A 605 28.64 4.37 7.56
CA PHE A 605 29.51 3.47 6.76
C PHE A 605 28.79 3.14 5.44
N ASP A 606 28.62 4.14 4.57
CA ASP A 606 28.12 3.95 3.19
C ASP A 606 28.54 5.16 2.29
N GLU A 607 29.75 5.70 2.50
CA GLU A 607 30.34 6.73 1.63
C GLU A 607 30.88 6.13 0.33
N GLU A 608 30.01 5.64 -0.54
CA GLU A 608 30.30 5.54 -1.99
C GLU A 608 29.00 5.34 -2.81
N ASN A 609 28.35 6.45 -3.18
CA ASN A 609 27.66 6.73 -4.47
C ASN A 609 26.57 7.82 -4.33
N HIS A 610 26.81 9.00 -4.90
CA HIS A 610 25.83 10.10 -4.92
C HIS A 610 24.62 9.80 -5.84
N ASN A 611 23.51 9.32 -5.29
CA ASN A 611 22.15 9.69 -5.73
C ASN A 611 20.96 9.17 -4.87
N SER A 612 21.19 8.52 -3.72
CA SER A 612 20.08 8.19 -2.81
C SER A 612 19.62 9.44 -2.04
N GLN A 613 18.71 10.22 -2.62
CA GLN A 613 17.97 11.24 -1.88
C GLN A 613 17.32 10.59 -0.65
N ALA A 614 17.63 11.14 0.52
CA ALA A 614 17.15 10.63 1.80
C ALA A 614 15.65 10.90 1.95
N SER A 615 14.82 9.90 1.65
CA SER A 615 13.40 9.89 2.07
C SER A 615 13.32 9.54 3.56
N ASN A 616 13.99 10.35 4.38
CA ASN A 616 13.94 10.29 5.83
C ASN A 616 12.80 11.19 6.28
N ILE A 617 11.96 10.67 7.15
CA ILE A 617 10.90 11.46 7.78
C ILE A 617 11.57 12.31 8.86
N SER A 618 11.37 13.63 8.83
CA SER A 618 12.11 14.57 9.69
C SER A 618 11.50 14.75 11.08
N GLY A 619 10.19 14.51 11.19
CA GLY A 619 9.40 14.76 12.39
C GLY A 619 7.98 14.20 12.26
N SER A 620 7.25 14.18 13.37
CA SER A 620 5.81 13.96 13.41
C SER A 620 5.11 15.17 14.05
N GLU A 621 3.93 15.52 13.56
CA GLU A 621 3.11 16.65 14.06
C GLU A 621 1.73 16.12 14.45
N THR A 622 1.27 16.36 15.68
CA THR A 622 -0.11 15.99 16.06
C THR A 622 -1.11 17.01 15.48
N ILE A 623 -1.75 16.66 14.36
CA ILE A 623 -2.77 17.50 13.71
C ILE A 623 -4.03 17.59 14.58
N MET A 624 -4.46 16.47 15.16
CA MET A 624 -5.75 16.38 15.83
C MET A 624 -5.73 15.36 16.97
N LYS A 625 -6.46 15.68 18.03
CA LYS A 625 -6.81 14.79 19.14
C LYS A 625 -8.33 14.66 19.20
N ILE A 626 -8.82 13.45 19.47
CA ILE A 626 -10.25 13.14 19.54
C ILE A 626 -10.56 12.54 20.92
N PRO A 627 -10.74 13.37 21.96
CA PRO A 627 -11.19 12.92 23.29
C PRO A 627 -12.70 12.59 23.34
N GLU A 628 -13.51 13.06 22.39
CA GLU A 628 -14.98 12.93 22.42
C GLU A 628 -15.49 11.47 22.34
N ILE A 629 -14.62 10.55 21.88
CA ILE A 629 -14.90 9.11 21.78
C ILE A 629 -14.33 8.31 22.96
N GLY A 630 -13.67 8.98 23.91
CA GLY A 630 -12.97 8.35 25.03
C GLY A 630 -11.67 7.63 24.66
N SER A 631 -11.14 6.87 25.62
CA SER A 631 -9.81 6.26 25.58
C SER A 631 -9.79 4.73 25.48
N SER A 632 -10.93 4.10 25.22
CA SER A 632 -11.13 2.64 25.19
C SER A 632 -11.31 2.10 23.77
N ILE A 633 -10.62 2.68 22.79
CA ILE A 633 -10.83 2.42 21.37
C ILE A 633 -10.15 1.11 20.92
N HIS A 634 -10.86 0.31 20.11
CA HIS A 634 -10.43 -1.01 19.64
C HIS A 634 -10.21 -1.10 18.11
N LYS A 635 -10.92 -0.29 17.30
CA LYS A 635 -10.80 -0.25 15.83
C LYS A 635 -11.00 1.16 15.28
N LEU A 636 -10.44 1.37 14.10
CA LEU A 636 -10.65 2.54 13.23
C LEU A 636 -10.98 2.09 11.80
N THR A 637 -11.76 2.88 11.08
CA THR A 637 -11.78 2.86 9.61
C THR A 637 -11.93 4.28 9.06
N LEU A 638 -11.36 4.54 7.88
CA LEU A 638 -11.29 5.86 7.25
C LEU A 638 -12.21 5.94 6.03
N LEU A 639 -12.92 7.06 5.88
CA LEU A 639 -13.73 7.34 4.69
C LEU A 639 -12.78 7.50 3.48
N PRO A 640 -13.00 6.84 2.32
CA PRO A 640 -12.08 6.94 1.18
C PRO A 640 -11.88 8.36 0.63
N ARG A 641 -12.86 9.24 0.86
CA ARG A 641 -12.83 10.68 0.53
C ARG A 641 -11.96 11.54 1.50
N GLY A 642 -11.55 10.98 2.64
CA GLY A 642 -10.59 11.57 3.57
C GLY A 642 -11.13 12.64 4.54
N ASP A 643 -12.44 12.85 4.57
CA ASP A 643 -13.17 13.88 5.35
C ASP A 643 -14.01 13.30 6.51
N ALA A 644 -13.87 12.00 6.80
CA ALA A 644 -14.43 11.39 8.00
C ALA A 644 -13.77 10.06 8.41
N MET A 645 -14.09 9.62 9.62
CA MET A 645 -13.48 8.51 10.33
C MET A 645 -14.53 7.79 11.19
N VAL A 646 -14.46 6.46 11.32
CA VAL A 646 -15.31 5.71 12.27
C VAL A 646 -14.48 4.91 13.24
N PHE A 647 -14.78 5.06 14.52
CA PHE A 647 -14.14 4.41 15.65
C PHE A 647 -15.10 3.41 16.31
N LEU A 648 -14.53 2.36 16.90
CA LEU A 648 -15.23 1.39 17.74
C LEU A 648 -14.57 1.35 19.12
N ASP A 649 -15.35 1.46 20.19
CA ASP A 649 -14.87 1.30 21.55
C ASP A 649 -15.00 -0.15 22.10
N LYS A 650 -14.45 -0.38 23.29
CA LYS A 650 -14.49 -1.65 24.04
C LYS A 650 -15.92 -2.09 24.39
N ALA A 651 -16.83 -1.14 24.59
CA ALA A 651 -18.23 -1.37 24.94
C ALA A 651 -19.11 -1.74 23.73
N GLY A 652 -18.65 -1.45 22.51
CA GLY A 652 -19.36 -1.74 21.27
C GLY A 652 -20.04 -0.53 20.62
N HIS A 653 -19.79 0.69 21.09
CA HIS A 653 -20.33 1.91 20.46
C HIS A 653 -19.55 2.24 19.17
N VAL A 654 -20.28 2.56 18.10
CA VAL A 654 -19.73 2.96 16.81
C VAL A 654 -19.85 4.48 16.66
N PHE A 655 -18.73 5.20 16.67
CA PHE A 655 -18.67 6.66 16.56
C PHE A 655 -18.17 7.12 15.19
N LEU A 656 -18.92 7.97 14.51
CA LEU A 656 -18.48 8.69 13.31
C LEU A 656 -17.96 10.08 13.72
N VAL A 657 -16.75 10.40 13.29
CA VAL A 657 -16.14 11.72 13.39
C VAL A 657 -16.01 12.27 11.98
N SER A 658 -16.80 13.29 11.64
CA SER A 658 -16.69 14.02 10.37
C SER A 658 -15.77 15.22 10.54
N THR A 659 -14.84 15.38 9.61
CA THR A 659 -13.75 16.38 9.61
C THR A 659 -13.76 17.15 8.29
N PRO A 660 -14.84 17.90 7.98
CA PRO A 660 -14.97 18.62 6.71
C PRO A 660 -13.80 19.59 6.52
N ASN A 661 -13.21 19.55 5.33
CA ASN A 661 -11.98 20.27 4.97
C ASN A 661 -10.70 19.81 5.70
N PHE A 662 -10.61 18.56 6.19
CA PHE A 662 -9.37 18.00 6.77
C PHE A 662 -8.13 18.15 5.86
N GLN A 663 -8.32 18.14 4.53
CA GLN A 663 -7.26 18.38 3.53
C GLN A 663 -6.71 19.83 3.55
N HIS A 664 -7.45 20.78 4.12
CA HIS A 664 -7.12 22.21 4.17
C HIS A 664 -6.76 22.62 5.60
N LEU A 665 -5.57 22.19 6.05
CA LEU A 665 -4.96 22.41 7.37
C LEU A 665 -4.63 23.89 7.70
N LYS A 666 -5.38 24.86 7.18
CA LYS A 666 -5.17 26.32 7.33
C LYS A 666 -6.11 27.00 8.34
N SER A 667 -7.05 26.25 8.93
CA SER A 667 -7.95 26.74 9.98
C SER A 667 -8.12 25.69 11.09
N SER A 668 -8.75 26.07 12.20
CA SER A 668 -9.19 25.11 13.20
C SER A 668 -10.15 24.09 12.58
N ILE A 669 -9.82 22.80 12.72
CA ILE A 669 -10.60 21.72 12.11
C ILE A 669 -11.89 21.55 12.92
N LYS A 670 -13.00 22.03 12.38
CA LYS A 670 -14.34 21.71 12.90
C LYS A 670 -14.55 20.19 12.77
N LYS A 671 -14.98 19.56 13.86
CA LYS A 671 -15.22 18.11 13.93
C LYS A 671 -16.58 17.82 14.53
N VAL A 672 -17.42 17.13 13.78
CA VAL A 672 -18.75 16.70 14.23
C VAL A 672 -18.64 15.23 14.66
N VAL A 673 -19.09 14.92 15.87
CA VAL A 673 -19.02 13.57 16.45
C VAL A 673 -20.43 13.07 16.70
N VAL A 674 -20.77 11.91 16.12
CA VAL A 674 -22.05 11.24 16.31
C VAL A 674 -21.86 9.76 16.60
N GLN A 675 -22.69 9.19 17.48
CA GLN A 675 -22.81 7.74 17.62
C GLN A 675 -23.74 7.22 16.51
N LEU A 676 -23.21 6.35 15.65
CA LEU A 676 -23.99 5.67 14.61
C LEU A 676 -24.88 4.59 15.23
N GLY A 677 -24.31 3.73 16.08
CA GLY A 677 -25.03 2.61 16.68
C GLY A 677 -24.16 1.77 17.60
N GLU A 678 -24.53 0.50 17.75
CA GLU A 678 -23.96 -0.45 18.71
C GLU A 678 -23.79 -1.85 18.10
N VAL A 679 -22.68 -2.49 18.43
CA VAL A 679 -22.31 -3.88 18.09
C VAL A 679 -22.00 -4.66 19.37
N ALA A 680 -21.81 -5.99 19.29
CA ALA A 680 -21.35 -6.75 20.45
C ALA A 680 -19.99 -6.26 20.99
N ASN A 681 -19.96 -5.99 22.29
CA ASN A 681 -18.76 -5.64 23.05
C ASN A 681 -17.65 -6.70 22.96
N ALA A 682 -16.40 -6.27 23.19
CA ALA A 682 -15.24 -7.14 23.14
C ALA A 682 -14.30 -6.83 24.30
N ALA A 683 -13.75 -7.87 24.95
CA ALA A 683 -12.80 -7.67 26.05
C ALA A 683 -11.42 -7.18 25.57
N ARG A 684 -11.10 -7.41 24.29
CA ARG A 684 -9.81 -7.15 23.65
C ARG A 684 -9.98 -6.63 22.23
N TYR A 685 -9.06 -5.81 21.74
CA TYR A 685 -9.07 -5.29 20.36
C TYR A 685 -9.06 -6.39 19.26
N THR A 686 -8.63 -7.62 19.58
CA THR A 686 -8.63 -8.75 18.62
C THR A 686 -10.03 -9.35 18.39
N GLU A 687 -10.88 -9.31 19.41
CA GLU A 687 -12.26 -9.86 19.39
C GLU A 687 -13.31 -8.80 19.02
N ALA A 688 -12.87 -7.57 18.75
CA ALA A 688 -13.72 -6.45 18.39
C ALA A 688 -14.35 -6.63 17.00
N ALA A 689 -15.56 -6.09 16.83
CA ALA A 689 -16.24 -6.07 15.54
C ALA A 689 -15.39 -5.39 14.46
N SER A 690 -15.40 -5.93 13.24
CA SER A 690 -14.69 -5.31 12.12
C SER A 690 -15.54 -4.19 11.53
N LEU A 691 -14.90 -3.05 11.25
CA LEU A 691 -15.51 -1.89 10.59
C LEU A 691 -14.87 -1.64 9.23
N LYS A 692 -15.68 -1.22 8.25
CA LYS A 692 -15.20 -0.76 6.94
C LYS A 692 -16.18 0.24 6.34
N PHE A 693 -15.70 1.37 5.83
CA PHE A 693 -16.49 2.16 4.89
C PHE A 693 -16.74 1.38 3.60
N SER A 694 -17.84 1.69 2.92
CA SER A 694 -18.07 1.30 1.53
C SER A 694 -17.00 1.87 0.60
N SER A 695 -16.85 1.25 -0.57
CA SER A 695 -15.94 1.69 -1.63
C SER A 695 -16.32 3.03 -2.25
N ASP A 696 -17.62 3.38 -2.23
CA ASP A 696 -18.14 4.72 -2.58
C ASP A 696 -18.08 5.74 -1.42
N GLY A 697 -17.80 5.27 -0.20
CA GLY A 697 -17.81 6.05 1.04
C GLY A 697 -19.21 6.35 1.62
N GLY A 698 -20.29 6.08 0.89
CA GLY A 698 -21.66 6.40 1.27
C GLY A 698 -22.27 5.57 2.40
N LYS A 699 -21.55 4.55 2.91
CA LYS A 699 -22.06 3.57 3.89
C LYS A 699 -20.93 3.11 4.81
N VAL A 700 -21.28 2.64 6.00
CA VAL A 700 -20.36 1.96 6.92
C VAL A 700 -20.90 0.57 7.21
N TYR A 701 -20.03 -0.43 7.04
CA TYR A 701 -20.28 -1.83 7.33
C TYR A 701 -19.65 -2.21 8.67
N ALA A 702 -20.41 -2.94 9.48
CA ALA A 702 -19.90 -3.55 10.71
C ALA A 702 -20.27 -5.04 10.74
N VAL A 703 -19.36 -5.89 11.23
CA VAL A 703 -19.68 -7.29 11.56
C VAL A 703 -19.11 -7.66 12.93
N ASP A 704 -19.95 -8.22 13.80
CA ASP A 704 -19.60 -8.46 15.20
C ASP A 704 -19.32 -9.92 15.56
N ARG A 705 -18.76 -10.14 16.75
CA ARG A 705 -18.45 -11.45 17.31
C ARG A 705 -19.66 -12.39 17.51
N LYS A 706 -20.90 -11.90 17.40
CA LYS A 706 -22.13 -12.71 17.47
C LYS A 706 -22.64 -13.10 16.08
N GLY A 707 -22.00 -12.63 15.01
CA GLY A 707 -22.44 -12.86 13.63
C GLY A 707 -23.53 -11.88 13.18
N VAL A 708 -23.62 -10.70 13.80
CA VAL A 708 -24.50 -9.63 13.34
C VAL A 708 -23.76 -8.79 12.30
N PHE A 709 -24.28 -8.73 11.08
CA PHE A 709 -23.83 -7.81 10.03
C PHE A 709 -24.76 -6.60 10.00
N GLN A 710 -24.19 -5.40 10.07
CA GLN A 710 -24.91 -4.12 10.08
C GLN A 710 -24.45 -3.23 8.92
N VAL A 711 -25.41 -2.56 8.30
CA VAL A 711 -25.19 -1.54 7.27
C VAL A 711 -25.75 -0.22 7.79
N TYR A 712 -24.86 0.76 7.90
CA TYR A 712 -25.14 2.15 8.23
C TYR A 712 -25.08 2.95 6.93
N ASP A 713 -26.23 3.19 6.29
CA ASP A 713 -26.30 3.76 4.94
C ASP A 713 -26.67 5.24 4.98
N PHE A 714 -25.85 6.10 4.39
CA PHE A 714 -26.08 7.55 4.27
C PHE A 714 -26.62 7.95 2.89
N THR A 715 -26.68 7.02 1.93
CA THR A 715 -27.12 7.25 0.54
C THR A 715 -28.57 6.87 0.25
N LYS A 716 -29.22 6.14 1.16
CA LYS A 716 -30.56 5.58 0.94
C LYS A 716 -31.66 6.34 1.70
N GLY A 717 -32.32 7.25 1.00
CA GLY A 717 -33.47 8.02 1.46
C GLY A 717 -33.13 9.40 2.06
N ILE A 718 -34.16 10.18 2.34
CA ILE A 718 -34.08 11.57 2.81
C ILE A 718 -34.80 11.70 4.16
N PRO A 719 -34.22 12.36 5.19
CA PRO A 719 -34.86 12.55 6.48
C PRO A 719 -36.21 13.26 6.36
N GLY A 720 -37.26 12.68 6.95
CA GLY A 720 -38.62 13.23 6.92
C GLY A 720 -39.47 12.84 5.72
N HIS A 721 -38.86 12.33 4.64
CA HIS A 721 -39.57 11.61 3.56
C HIS A 721 -39.57 10.10 3.83
N ASP A 722 -38.40 9.53 4.12
CA ASP A 722 -38.22 8.11 4.41
C ASP A 722 -38.29 7.85 5.92
N SER A 723 -39.28 7.06 6.35
CA SER A 723 -39.52 6.76 7.76
C SER A 723 -38.48 5.83 8.43
N ASP A 724 -37.59 5.23 7.65
CA ASP A 724 -36.49 4.39 8.12
C ASP A 724 -35.10 5.08 8.05
N VAL A 725 -35.06 6.36 7.64
CA VAL A 725 -33.90 7.25 7.81
C VAL A 725 -33.97 7.91 9.18
N ILE A 726 -33.14 7.43 10.10
CA ILE A 726 -33.13 7.83 11.51
C ILE A 726 -31.97 8.80 11.80
N LYS A 727 -32.18 9.70 12.78
CA LYS A 727 -31.16 10.65 13.24
C LYS A 727 -30.13 9.95 14.15
N CYS A 728 -28.85 10.18 13.89
CA CYS A 728 -27.73 9.76 14.73
C CYS A 728 -27.77 10.49 16.09
N LYS A 729 -27.30 9.83 17.15
CA LYS A 729 -27.11 10.46 18.46
C LYS A 729 -25.89 11.39 18.40
N ILE A 730 -26.11 12.68 18.54
CA ILE A 730 -25.06 13.70 18.50
C ILE A 730 -24.25 13.65 19.80
N ILE A 731 -22.92 13.72 19.69
CA ILE A 731 -21.96 13.74 20.81
C ILE A 731 -21.25 15.10 20.89
N ASN A 732 -20.80 15.65 19.75
CA ASN A 732 -20.20 17.00 19.66
C ASN A 732 -20.42 17.60 18.24
N VAL A 733 -20.37 18.93 18.10
CA VAL A 733 -20.61 19.68 16.83
C VAL A 733 -19.70 20.91 16.72
#